data_AF-A0A8H6IIW0-F1
#
_entry.id   AF-A0A8H6IIW0-F1
#
_cell.length_a   1.000
_cell.length_b   1.000
_cell.length_c   1.000
_cell.angle_alpha   90.00
_cell.angle_beta   90.00
_cell.angle_gamma   90.00
#
_symmetry.space_group_name_H-M   'P 1'
#
loop_
_entity.id
_entity.type
_entity.pdbx_description
1 polymer ?
#
loop_
_entity_poly.entity_id
_entity_poly.type
_entity_poly.pdbx_seq_one_letter_code
_entity_poly.pdbx_strand_id
1 'polypeptide(L)'
;MAPRPRYALGMVARAGSARLTFLLNARLVQGGTRYFHSSSRRLDGTDKPISTPPSPIGTPYSSLTVGVPKEAFPNERRVAITPQNTALLLKKGFSKVLVERHAGHEAQFLDEQYVQAGATLVSKDELFRSSDILLKVRPPLIEEVPAIKEGSTVISFLYPAQNKGTVDALATRKVNAFSMDLIPRISRAQVFDALSSMANIAGYKAVLEASNHFGRFLTGQVTAAGKIPPGKVLVIGAGVAGLSAIATARRLGAIVRGFDTRPAAREQVQSLGAEFVEVDIEEDGSGAGGYAKVMSKEFIEAEMALFREQCKDVDIIITTALIPGKPAPKLITHDMIGLLKQGSVVVDMAAEAGGNCEATKPGELVVKDGVTIIGYTDLPSRLPTQSSTLYSNNITKFLLSIGKDNHFALDLEDEVVRGSLVVHQGEVLPPVVRALPPPPAAPPVAAKEAEVVAITPWQKTKREVATVTAGMGSVIALGKATGPAFMDSFFTFGLAGLVGYRVIWGVSPALHSPLMSVTNAISGLVGVAGMFVMGGGYLPHTLPQTLGALAVLLATVNVAGGFVLTKRMLDMFKRPTDPPEYPWLYGLPAVIFTGGFLAAASTGMSGLVQAGYLTSSVLCIGSLSGLGSQTTARQGNILGILGVGSGVLASLGAVGFAPEVIAQFGGVAAIGGLLGLLIGRRVTATELPQTVALLHSIVGLSAVLTSVGSVLQDPSHLTTLHAVTAYLGVVIGGITFTGSIVAFLKLAAKISSRALRLPGKHIINISLLGANAATMAGFLTSLPTSTPLVAASFLGASTVLSFLKGYTTTAAIGGADMPVVITVLNAYSGFALVAEGFMLDNSLLVSVGSLIGVSGSILSYIMCVAMNRSLTNVLFGGISAPAAENKKIEGTITQTTVDETVEALANSDSVILVVGYGMAVAKAQYAISEITSMLRAKDIKVRFAIHPVAGRMPGQCNVLLAEASVPYDIVFEMDEINDDFKETDLTLVIGANDTVNPIALEPGSPIAGMPVLHAWKSKQVIVMKRGLASGYADVPNPMFYMPGTKMLFGDAKDTCDAIKRGLETRKEV
;
A
#
# COMPACT_ATOMS: atom_id res chain seq x y z
N MET A 1 -12.63 -59.46 -70.25
CA MET A 1 -11.64 -59.46 -69.14
C MET A 1 -11.93 -58.28 -68.22
N ALA A 2 -12.03 -58.56 -66.92
CA ALA A 2 -12.22 -57.66 -65.79
C ALA A 2 -10.91 -56.90 -65.43
N PRO A 3 -10.79 -56.20 -64.26
CA PRO A 3 -11.75 -55.48 -63.40
C PRO A 3 -11.31 -53.99 -63.19
N ARG A 4 -12.15 -52.99 -62.92
CA ARG A 4 -13.10 -52.60 -61.82
C ARG A 4 -12.52 -51.77 -60.65
N PRO A 5 -13.23 -50.69 -60.20
CA PRO A 5 -12.84 -49.73 -59.15
C PRO A 5 -13.72 -49.78 -57.86
N ARG A 6 -13.48 -48.88 -56.87
CA ARG A 6 -14.43 -48.16 -55.94
C ARG A 6 -13.79 -47.85 -54.54
N TYR A 7 -13.78 -46.57 -54.06
CA TYR A 7 -14.61 -45.88 -53.01
C TYR A 7 -14.52 -46.50 -51.57
N ALA A 8 -14.81 -45.86 -50.43
CA ALA A 8 -14.88 -44.49 -49.85
C ALA A 8 -15.56 -44.62 -48.45
N LEU A 9 -15.35 -43.61 -47.57
CA LEU A 9 -16.26 -43.07 -46.54
C LEU A 9 -16.65 -43.82 -45.23
N GLY A 10 -16.80 -43.01 -44.16
CA GLY A 10 -17.83 -43.16 -43.10
C GLY A 10 -17.28 -43.46 -41.69
N MET A 11 -17.06 -42.54 -40.74
CA MET A 11 -17.90 -41.52 -40.06
C MET A 11 -18.68 -42.06 -38.82
N VAL A 12 -18.59 -41.29 -37.72
CA VAL A 12 -19.51 -41.08 -36.57
C VAL A 12 -19.30 -41.81 -35.22
N ALA A 13 -19.10 -40.92 -34.22
CA ALA A 13 -19.32 -40.92 -32.76
C ALA A 13 -20.22 -41.98 -32.06
N ARG A 14 -19.85 -42.35 -30.82
CA ARG A 14 -20.62 -42.08 -29.56
C ARG A 14 -20.00 -42.73 -28.30
N ALA A 15 -20.11 -41.97 -27.21
CA ALA A 15 -20.29 -42.26 -25.77
C ALA A 15 -20.24 -43.69 -25.17
N GLY A 16 -19.79 -43.74 -23.91
CA GLY A 16 -20.15 -44.74 -22.89
C GLY A 16 -18.94 -45.49 -22.32
N SER A 17 -18.42 -45.14 -21.13
CA SER A 17 -18.92 -45.51 -19.79
C SER A 17 -18.25 -46.78 -19.21
N ALA A 18 -17.76 -46.62 -17.98
CA ALA A 18 -17.70 -47.59 -16.88
C ALA A 18 -16.38 -48.33 -16.53
N ARG A 19 -15.95 -47.99 -15.31
CA ARG A 19 -15.43 -48.84 -14.22
C ARG A 19 -13.97 -49.34 -14.33
N LEU A 20 -13.04 -48.93 -13.46
CA LEU A 20 -12.95 -49.07 -11.98
C LEU A 20 -12.60 -50.51 -11.57
N THR A 21 -11.32 -50.78 -11.24
CA THR A 21 -10.98 -51.73 -10.16
C THR A 21 -9.58 -51.45 -9.59
N PHE A 22 -9.57 -51.32 -8.26
CA PHE A 22 -8.45 -51.43 -7.33
C PHE A 22 -7.73 -52.79 -7.43
N LEU A 23 -6.45 -52.86 -7.04
CA LEU A 23 -5.98 -53.80 -5.99
C LEU A 23 -4.52 -53.58 -5.59
N LEU A 24 -4.33 -53.51 -4.27
CA LEU A 24 -3.10 -53.75 -3.53
C LEU A 24 -2.49 -55.12 -3.89
N ASN A 25 -1.17 -55.25 -3.93
CA ASN A 25 -0.43 -55.87 -2.82
C ASN A 25 1.09 -55.88 -2.99
N ALA A 26 1.74 -55.89 -1.83
CA ALA A 26 3.17 -55.83 -1.56
C ALA A 26 4.00 -56.97 -2.16
N ARG A 27 5.29 -56.70 -2.38
CA ARG A 27 6.39 -57.63 -2.04
C ARG A 27 7.65 -56.86 -1.65
N LEU A 28 8.18 -57.27 -0.50
CA LEU A 28 9.39 -56.83 0.20
C LEU A 28 10.67 -57.40 -0.43
N VAL A 29 11.80 -56.82 0.01
CA VAL A 29 13.21 -57.26 -0.11
C VAL A 29 13.86 -56.86 -1.45
N GLN A 30 14.95 -56.08 -1.53
CA GLN A 30 16.23 -56.19 -0.83
C GLN A 30 17.02 -54.86 -0.92
N GLY A 31 17.87 -54.59 0.08
CA GLY A 31 18.63 -53.35 0.24
C GLY A 31 19.81 -53.15 -0.73
N GLY A 32 20.27 -51.91 -0.83
CA GLY A 32 21.45 -51.52 -1.61
C GLY A 32 22.05 -50.21 -1.11
N THR A 33 23.06 -50.35 -0.23
CA THR A 33 23.92 -49.28 0.27
C THR A 33 25.00 -48.96 -0.78
N ARG A 34 25.30 -47.67 -0.96
CA ARG A 34 26.33 -47.16 -1.89
C ARG A 34 27.74 -47.33 -1.30
N TYR A 35 28.69 -47.79 -2.11
CA TYR A 35 30.13 -47.65 -1.88
C TYR A 35 30.84 -47.05 -3.10
N PHE A 36 31.88 -46.29 -2.78
CA PHE A 36 32.83 -45.59 -3.64
C PHE A 36 33.53 -46.51 -4.65
N HIS A 37 33.82 -45.99 -5.85
CA HIS A 37 35.05 -46.34 -6.56
C HIS A 37 35.63 -45.17 -7.36
N SER A 38 36.94 -45.04 -7.22
CA SER A 38 37.89 -44.17 -7.90
C SER A 38 38.04 -44.49 -9.39
N SER A 39 38.28 -43.46 -10.20
CA SER A 39 38.98 -43.61 -11.48
C SER A 39 40.03 -42.51 -11.64
N SER A 40 41.22 -42.93 -12.07
CA SER A 40 42.40 -42.10 -12.29
C SER A 40 42.66 -41.88 -13.79
N ARG A 41 43.16 -40.67 -14.09
CA ARG A 41 43.92 -40.19 -15.26
C ARG A 41 43.20 -40.05 -16.62
N ARG A 42 43.25 -38.81 -17.14
CA ARG A 42 44.12 -38.46 -18.28
C ARG A 42 44.51 -36.98 -18.21
N LEU A 43 45.81 -36.75 -18.34
CA LEU A 43 46.47 -35.47 -18.55
C LEU A 43 46.23 -35.06 -20.00
N ASP A 44 45.72 -33.84 -20.21
CA ASP A 44 46.05 -33.06 -21.39
C ASP A 44 46.38 -31.65 -20.91
N GLY A 45 47.64 -31.28 -21.13
CA GLY A 45 48.20 -30.00 -20.72
C GLY A 45 47.68 -28.87 -21.58
N THR A 46 47.16 -27.84 -20.92
CA THR A 46 47.37 -26.45 -21.35
C THR A 46 47.67 -25.65 -20.10
N ASP A 47 48.95 -25.38 -19.88
CA ASP A 47 49.42 -24.41 -18.89
C ASP A 47 48.83 -23.03 -19.23
N LYS A 48 47.78 -22.65 -18.52
CA LYS A 48 47.50 -21.24 -18.23
C LYS A 48 47.87 -21.03 -16.76
N PRO A 49 48.79 -20.10 -16.45
CA PRO A 49 49.10 -19.81 -15.06
C PRO A 49 47.82 -19.38 -14.35
N ILE A 50 47.50 -20.09 -13.26
CA ILE A 50 46.47 -19.68 -12.31
C ILE A 50 46.90 -18.30 -11.81
N SER A 51 46.22 -17.25 -12.28
CA SER A 51 46.35 -15.94 -11.70
C SER A 51 45.89 -16.05 -10.26
N THR A 52 46.83 -15.94 -9.31
CA THR A 52 46.51 -15.60 -7.93
C THR A 52 45.51 -14.44 -7.94
N PRO A 53 44.44 -14.48 -7.11
CA PRO A 53 43.60 -13.30 -6.94
C PRO A 53 44.53 -12.13 -6.57
N PRO A 54 44.40 -10.95 -7.21
CA PRO A 54 45.26 -9.83 -6.90
C PRO A 54 45.21 -9.58 -5.39
N SER A 55 46.37 -9.53 -4.74
CA SER A 55 46.47 -9.13 -3.35
C SER A 55 45.68 -7.82 -3.16
N PRO A 56 44.87 -7.67 -2.10
CA PRO A 56 44.12 -6.44 -1.88
C PRO A 56 45.09 -5.26 -1.90
N ILE A 57 44.83 -4.31 -2.79
CA ILE A 57 45.67 -3.12 -2.98
C ILE A 57 45.43 -2.22 -1.75
N GLY A 58 46.45 -2.04 -0.90
CA GLY A 58 46.40 -1.12 0.24
C GLY A 58 47.08 -1.63 1.51
N THR A 59 47.23 -0.76 2.49
CA THR A 59 47.75 -1.08 3.83
C THR A 59 46.60 -1.59 4.71
N PRO A 60 46.69 -2.78 5.34
CA PRO A 60 45.60 -3.30 6.16
C PRO A 60 45.38 -2.42 7.39
N TYR A 61 44.12 -2.18 7.78
CA TYR A 61 43.79 -1.38 8.96
C TYR A 61 44.47 -1.89 10.23
N SER A 62 44.72 -3.20 10.34
CA SER A 62 45.39 -3.82 11.49
C SER A 62 46.84 -3.36 11.69
N SER A 63 47.44 -2.72 10.69
CA SER A 63 48.78 -2.12 10.74
C SER A 63 48.78 -0.60 10.94
N LEU A 64 47.61 0.04 10.99
CA LEU A 64 47.46 1.49 11.06
C LEU A 64 46.99 1.95 12.44
N THR A 65 47.61 3.02 12.92
CA THR A 65 47.27 3.70 14.17
C THR A 65 46.60 5.05 13.88
N VAL A 66 45.42 5.26 14.46
CA VAL A 66 44.68 6.53 14.34
C VAL A 66 44.95 7.40 15.56
N GLY A 67 45.28 8.68 15.37
CA GLY A 67 45.54 9.67 16.41
C GLY A 67 44.51 10.78 16.46
N VAL A 68 44.06 11.13 17.67
CA VAL A 68 43.09 12.20 17.94
C VAL A 68 43.68 13.16 18.99
N PRO A 69 44.36 14.24 18.56
CA PRO A 69 44.93 15.22 19.48
C PRO A 69 43.85 16.12 20.09
N LYS A 70 44.19 16.78 21.19
CA LYS A 70 43.42 17.90 21.72
C LYS A 70 43.58 19.10 20.78
N GLU A 71 42.50 19.84 20.55
CA GLU A 71 42.59 21.06 19.75
C GLU A 71 43.30 22.17 20.54
N ALA A 72 44.31 22.79 19.93
CA ALA A 72 45.12 23.85 20.53
C ALA A 72 44.66 25.27 20.15
N PHE A 73 43.76 25.38 19.17
CA PHE A 73 43.24 26.69 18.74
C PHE A 73 42.39 27.33 19.85
N PRO A 74 42.52 28.64 20.13
CA PRO A 74 41.76 29.29 21.19
C PRO A 74 40.24 29.08 21.06
N ASN A 75 39.59 28.74 22.17
CA ASN A 75 38.15 28.48 22.27
C ASN A 75 37.62 27.33 21.38
N GLU A 76 38.47 26.47 20.83
CA GLU A 76 38.02 25.24 20.17
C GLU A 76 37.71 24.15 21.20
N ARG A 77 36.43 23.84 21.36
CA ARG A 77 35.89 22.88 22.32
C ARG A 77 35.51 21.54 21.69
N ARG A 78 35.55 21.42 20.36
CA ARG A 78 35.20 20.18 19.64
C ARG A 78 36.38 19.19 19.64
N VAL A 79 36.06 17.92 19.43
CA VAL A 79 37.03 16.84 19.22
C VAL A 79 36.73 16.09 17.93
N ALA A 80 37.78 15.60 17.25
CA ALA A 80 37.63 15.00 15.92
C ALA A 80 36.90 13.64 15.94
N ILE A 81 37.06 12.87 17.02
CA ILE A 81 36.43 11.56 17.19
C ILE A 81 35.78 11.43 18.56
N THR A 82 34.55 10.91 18.60
CA THR A 82 33.83 10.57 19.84
C THR A 82 34.09 9.11 20.26
N PRO A 83 33.87 8.75 21.54
CA PRO A 83 34.04 7.37 22.01
C PRO A 83 33.28 6.33 21.17
N GLN A 84 32.08 6.67 20.70
CA GLN A 84 31.29 5.78 19.83
C GLN A 84 32.02 5.41 18.53
N ASN A 85 32.64 6.39 17.86
CA ASN A 85 33.37 6.13 16.63
C ASN A 85 34.78 5.60 16.87
N THR A 86 35.37 5.82 18.05
CA THR A 86 36.57 5.09 18.49
C THR A 86 36.29 3.58 18.50
N ALA A 87 35.21 3.14 19.15
CA ALA A 87 34.82 1.74 19.17
C ALA A 87 34.53 1.19 17.75
N LEU A 88 33.92 2.01 16.88
CA LEU A 88 33.67 1.64 15.49
C LEU A 88 34.96 1.42 14.69
N LEU A 89 35.95 2.32 14.81
CA LEU A 89 37.23 2.18 14.12
C LEU A 89 37.98 0.92 14.57
N LEU A 90 38.01 0.65 15.88
CA LEU A 90 38.60 -0.59 16.39
C LEU A 90 37.86 -1.83 15.88
N LYS A 91 36.51 -1.81 15.86
CA LYS A 91 35.69 -2.88 15.30
C LYS A 91 35.92 -3.10 13.80
N LYS A 92 36.27 -2.06 13.05
CA LYS A 92 36.63 -2.13 11.62
C LYS A 92 38.04 -2.68 11.38
N GLY A 93 38.84 -2.84 12.44
CA GLY A 93 40.13 -3.51 12.40
C GLY A 93 41.34 -2.59 12.45
N PHE A 94 41.18 -1.30 12.79
CA PHE A 94 42.32 -0.43 13.07
C PHE A 94 43.12 -0.94 14.28
N SER A 95 44.45 -0.91 14.20
CA SER A 95 45.33 -1.49 15.23
C SER A 95 45.13 -0.86 16.60
N LYS A 96 45.14 0.48 16.63
CA LYS A 96 44.99 1.31 17.83
C LYS A 96 44.33 2.64 17.47
N VAL A 97 43.58 3.18 18.42
CA VAL A 97 43.11 4.57 18.40
C VAL A 97 43.75 5.28 19.60
N LEU A 98 44.70 6.16 19.33
CA LEU A 98 45.38 6.98 20.31
C LEU A 98 44.63 8.30 20.49
N VAL A 99 44.34 8.66 21.74
CA VAL A 99 43.65 9.90 22.09
C VAL A 99 44.53 10.67 23.07
N GLU A 100 44.76 11.95 22.82
CA GLU A 100 45.48 12.80 23.77
C GLU A 100 44.65 12.95 25.06
N ARG A 101 45.31 12.89 26.23
CA ARG A 101 44.63 13.11 27.51
C ARG A 101 43.85 14.41 27.51
N HIS A 102 42.59 14.35 27.95
CA HIS A 102 41.66 15.48 27.98
C HIS A 102 41.29 16.06 26.60
N ALA A 103 41.48 15.34 25.49
CA ALA A 103 41.11 15.82 24.15
C ALA A 103 39.60 16.10 24.01
N GLY A 104 38.75 15.25 24.60
CA GLY A 104 37.30 15.37 24.54
C GLY A 104 36.64 16.16 25.67
N HIS A 105 37.42 16.65 26.65
CA HIS A 105 36.90 17.21 27.90
C HIS A 105 35.92 18.38 27.66
N GLU A 106 36.29 19.33 26.81
CA GLU A 106 35.44 20.49 26.46
C GLU A 106 34.18 20.10 25.66
N ALA A 107 34.23 18.95 24.96
CA ALA A 107 33.09 18.36 24.27
C ALA A 107 32.24 17.44 25.16
N GLN A 108 32.52 17.39 26.47
CA GLN A 108 31.85 16.52 27.45
C GLN A 108 32.10 15.02 27.20
N PHE A 109 33.24 14.66 26.61
CA PHE A 109 33.71 13.29 26.51
C PHE A 109 34.91 13.08 27.43
N LEU A 110 34.70 12.31 28.50
CA LEU A 110 35.72 12.04 29.51
C LEU A 110 36.72 10.98 29.02
N ASP A 111 37.94 11.06 29.54
CA ASP A 111 39.03 10.13 29.23
C ASP A 111 38.64 8.67 29.52
N GLU A 112 37.86 8.42 30.58
CA GLU A 112 37.36 7.09 30.93
C GLU A 112 36.44 6.52 29.84
N GLN A 113 35.66 7.36 29.17
CA GLN A 113 34.76 6.93 28.09
C GLN A 113 35.55 6.50 26.85
N TYR A 114 36.67 7.16 26.56
CA TYR A 114 37.58 6.73 25.49
C TYR A 114 38.26 5.41 25.84
N VAL A 115 38.69 5.22 27.09
CA VAL A 115 39.27 3.94 27.56
C VAL A 115 38.24 2.81 27.47
N GLN A 116 37.00 3.05 27.89
CA GLN A 116 35.90 2.07 27.77
C GLN A 116 35.60 1.71 26.31
N ALA A 117 35.73 2.68 25.39
CA ALA A 117 35.60 2.44 23.96
C ALA A 117 36.81 1.71 23.33
N GLY A 118 37.86 1.42 24.11
CA GLY A 118 39.06 0.70 23.69
C GLY A 118 40.23 1.58 23.22
N ALA A 119 40.16 2.90 23.41
CA ALA A 119 41.24 3.81 23.04
C ALA A 119 42.45 3.71 24.00
N THR A 120 43.64 4.07 23.53
CA THR A 120 44.82 4.27 24.38
C THR A 120 45.05 5.77 24.60
N LEU A 121 45.07 6.20 25.86
CA LEU A 121 45.38 7.59 26.21
C LEU A 121 46.89 7.83 26.23
N VAL A 122 47.34 8.84 25.51
CA VAL A 122 48.78 9.15 25.33
C VAL A 122 49.07 10.64 25.54
N SER A 123 50.36 10.99 25.66
CA SER A 123 50.80 12.39 25.66
C SER A 123 50.76 13.00 24.25
N LYS A 124 50.74 14.34 24.15
CA LYS A 124 50.79 15.05 22.86
C LYS A 124 51.94 14.58 21.98
N ASP A 125 53.17 14.58 22.50
CA ASP A 125 54.36 14.20 21.73
C ASP A 125 54.32 12.75 21.24
N GLU A 126 53.82 11.84 22.07
CA GLU A 126 53.67 10.43 21.70
C GLU A 126 52.61 10.24 20.62
N LEU A 127 51.48 10.95 20.70
CA LEU A 127 50.40 10.89 19.72
C LEU A 127 50.89 11.31 18.33
N PHE A 128 51.53 12.48 18.23
CA PHE A 128 51.99 13.03 16.96
C PHE A 128 53.09 12.17 16.30
N ARG A 129 53.92 11.46 17.09
CA ARG A 129 54.97 10.56 16.59
C ARG A 129 54.46 9.17 16.20
N SER A 130 53.44 8.66 16.89
CA SER A 130 52.99 7.26 16.74
C SER A 130 51.82 7.09 15.77
N SER A 131 51.13 8.16 15.39
CA SER A 131 49.93 8.09 14.55
C SER A 131 50.26 7.99 13.06
N ASP A 132 49.72 6.98 12.39
CA ASP A 132 49.77 6.85 10.93
C ASP A 132 48.69 7.69 10.25
N ILE A 133 47.55 7.87 10.94
CA ILE A 133 46.43 8.71 10.50
C ILE A 133 46.07 9.66 11.64
N LEU A 134 46.29 10.96 11.44
CA LEU A 134 45.95 12.02 12.38
C LEU A 134 44.61 12.65 12.00
N LEU A 135 43.64 12.61 12.91
CA LEU A 135 42.31 13.17 12.73
C LEU A 135 42.17 14.43 13.59
N LYS A 136 42.00 15.58 12.94
CA LYS A 136 41.79 16.89 13.61
C LYS A 136 40.50 17.54 13.13
N VAL A 137 40.01 18.49 13.91
CA VAL A 137 38.90 19.37 13.50
C VAL A 137 39.46 20.51 12.67
N ARG A 138 40.33 21.34 13.25
CA ARG A 138 40.93 22.51 12.59
C ARG A 138 42.24 22.15 11.86
N PRO A 139 42.74 23.03 10.96
CA PRO A 139 44.07 22.85 10.39
C PRO A 139 45.11 22.74 11.50
N PRO A 140 46.14 21.87 11.35
CA PRO A 140 47.28 21.88 12.26
C PRO A 140 47.87 23.28 12.37
N LEU A 141 48.16 23.74 13.60
CA LEU A 141 48.91 24.99 13.76
C LEU A 141 50.31 24.78 13.15
N ILE A 142 50.90 25.85 12.62
CA ILE A 142 52.24 25.76 12.00
C ILE A 142 53.29 25.18 12.95
N GLU A 143 53.10 25.42 14.24
CA GLU A 143 53.92 24.93 15.36
C GLU A 143 53.76 23.41 15.60
N GLU A 144 52.63 22.82 15.22
CA GLU A 144 52.34 21.40 15.39
C GLU A 144 52.90 20.55 14.24
N VAL A 145 53.06 21.14 13.04
CA VAL A 145 53.49 20.43 11.84
C VAL A 145 54.83 19.70 12.00
N PRO A 146 55.88 20.26 12.64
CA PRO A 146 57.14 19.56 12.85
C PRO A 146 57.01 18.27 13.69
N ALA A 147 56.03 18.20 14.59
CA ALA A 147 55.80 17.04 15.44
C ALA A 147 55.07 15.89 14.71
N ILE A 148 54.34 16.20 13.64
CA ILE A 148 53.62 15.19 12.83
C ILE A 148 54.62 14.20 12.22
N LYS A 149 54.33 12.91 12.35
CA LYS A 149 55.09 11.79 11.76
C LYS A 149 55.24 11.96 10.24
N GLU A 150 56.47 11.89 9.73
CA GLU A 150 56.75 11.94 8.29
C GLU A 150 56.04 10.79 7.55
N GLY A 151 55.41 11.08 6.41
CA GLY A 151 54.67 10.08 5.63
C GLY A 151 53.30 9.68 6.18
N SER A 152 52.84 10.29 7.28
CA SER A 152 51.49 10.03 7.84
C SER A 152 50.38 10.68 7.00
N THR A 153 49.13 10.32 7.30
CA THR A 153 47.94 10.94 6.72
C THR A 153 47.31 11.90 7.72
N VAL A 154 46.98 13.12 7.32
CA VAL A 154 46.27 14.12 8.14
C VAL A 154 44.90 14.39 7.50
N ILE A 155 43.83 14.29 8.30
CA ILE A 155 42.47 14.62 7.86
C ILE A 155 41.90 15.70 8.80
N SER A 156 41.60 16.86 8.24
CA SER A 156 41.04 18.01 8.97
C SER A 156 40.40 19.00 8.01
N PHE A 157 39.74 20.04 8.53
CA PHE A 157 39.63 21.27 7.72
C PHE A 157 41.02 21.82 7.43
N LEU A 158 41.32 22.22 6.19
CA LEU A 158 42.61 22.85 5.86
C LEU A 158 42.45 24.24 5.24
N TYR A 159 41.38 24.49 4.46
CA TYR A 159 41.20 25.75 3.74
C TYR A 159 42.48 26.17 2.99
N PRO A 160 42.95 25.37 2.02
CA PRO A 160 44.30 25.47 1.48
C PRO A 160 44.59 26.80 0.76
N ALA A 161 43.56 27.48 0.25
CA ALA A 161 43.71 28.80 -0.34
C ALA A 161 44.05 29.88 0.70
N GLN A 162 43.57 29.74 1.93
CA GLN A 162 43.79 30.67 3.04
C GLN A 162 45.03 30.29 3.87
N ASN A 163 45.34 29.00 3.99
CA ASN A 163 46.39 28.49 4.88
C ASN A 163 47.60 27.92 4.13
N LYS A 164 48.09 28.65 3.11
CA LYS A 164 49.20 28.19 2.25
C LYS A 164 50.46 27.80 3.06
N GLY A 165 50.82 28.58 4.07
CA GLY A 165 52.00 28.30 4.91
C GLY A 165 51.91 26.95 5.64
N THR A 166 50.74 26.58 6.15
CA THR A 166 50.51 25.27 6.78
C THR A 166 50.57 24.13 5.76
N VAL A 167 49.99 24.33 4.57
CA VAL A 167 50.01 23.34 3.48
C VAL A 167 51.43 23.07 3.00
N ASP A 168 52.23 24.12 2.80
CA ASP A 168 53.64 24.00 2.38
C ASP A 168 54.50 23.30 3.45
N ALA A 169 54.22 23.56 4.73
CA ALA A 169 54.88 22.87 5.85
C ALA A 169 54.51 21.38 5.90
N LEU A 170 53.24 21.03 5.67
CA LEU A 170 52.78 19.64 5.58
C LEU A 170 53.42 18.90 4.39
N ALA A 171 53.54 19.58 3.25
CA ALA A 171 54.23 19.05 2.07
C ALA A 171 55.71 18.75 2.37
N THR A 172 56.40 19.63 3.10
CA THR A 172 57.80 19.41 3.52
C THR A 172 57.96 18.16 4.39
N ARG A 173 56.93 17.77 5.15
CA ARG A 173 56.89 16.53 5.97
C ARG A 173 56.39 15.30 5.21
N LYS A 174 56.22 15.40 3.88
CA LYS A 174 55.76 14.31 2.99
C LYS A 174 54.45 13.64 3.43
N VAL A 175 53.58 14.37 4.13
CA VAL A 175 52.31 13.81 4.60
C VAL A 175 51.28 13.74 3.47
N ASN A 176 50.29 12.85 3.60
CA ASN A 176 49.07 12.91 2.81
C ASN A 176 48.04 13.79 3.55
N ALA A 177 47.66 14.94 3.00
CA ALA A 177 46.77 15.88 3.69
C ALA A 177 45.41 15.97 2.98
N PHE A 178 44.35 15.58 3.69
CA PHE A 178 42.97 15.68 3.24
C PHE A 178 42.26 16.88 3.88
N SER A 179 41.54 17.63 3.04
CA SER A 179 40.77 18.81 3.41
C SER A 179 39.29 18.48 3.45
N MET A 180 38.70 18.43 4.65
CA MET A 180 37.27 18.16 4.83
C MET A 180 36.38 19.23 4.18
N ASP A 181 36.87 20.46 3.97
CA ASP A 181 36.19 21.55 3.26
C ASP A 181 36.20 21.39 1.73
N LEU A 182 37.05 20.52 1.18
CA LEU A 182 37.13 20.24 -0.25
C LEU A 182 36.40 18.94 -0.66
N ILE A 183 35.71 18.28 0.27
CA ILE A 183 34.87 17.12 -0.06
C ILE A 183 33.84 17.53 -1.14
N PRO A 184 33.81 16.84 -2.30
CA PRO A 184 32.88 17.17 -3.36
C PRO A 184 31.42 17.01 -2.93
N ARG A 185 30.56 17.96 -3.30
CA ARG A 185 29.11 17.91 -3.03
C ARG A 185 28.37 17.04 -4.04
N ILE A 186 28.69 15.75 -4.05
CA ILE A 186 28.01 14.73 -4.85
C ILE A 186 27.15 13.84 -3.96
N SER A 187 26.13 13.19 -4.51
CA SER A 187 25.13 12.43 -3.73
C SER A 187 25.76 11.40 -2.77
N ARG A 188 26.78 10.66 -3.24
CA ARG A 188 27.48 9.67 -2.39
C ARG A 188 28.28 10.29 -1.24
N ALA A 189 28.73 11.53 -1.39
CA ALA A 189 29.62 12.21 -0.46
C ALA A 189 28.88 13.09 0.56
N GLN A 190 27.56 13.25 0.44
CA GLN A 190 26.74 14.03 1.38
C GLN A 190 26.89 13.54 2.83
N VAL A 191 27.09 12.23 3.03
CA VAL A 191 27.31 11.65 4.37
C VAL A 191 28.66 12.03 5.00
N PHE A 192 29.60 12.55 4.21
CA PHE A 192 30.92 13.01 4.62
C PHE A 192 31.00 14.55 4.71
N ASP A 193 29.97 15.28 4.29
CA ASP A 193 30.00 16.74 4.20
C ASP A 193 29.98 17.40 5.60
N ALA A 194 31.18 17.66 6.11
CA ALA A 194 31.39 18.30 7.39
C ALA A 194 30.93 19.77 7.40
N LEU A 195 31.00 20.48 6.26
CA LEU A 195 30.55 21.87 6.19
C LEU A 195 29.04 21.97 6.38
N SER A 196 28.28 21.07 5.76
CA SER A 196 26.82 20.99 5.95
C SER A 196 26.45 20.65 7.39
N SER A 197 27.16 19.71 8.04
CA SER A 197 26.96 19.41 9.46
C SER A 197 27.21 20.62 10.35
N MET A 198 28.32 21.34 10.15
CA MET A 198 28.66 22.51 10.96
C MET A 198 27.71 23.69 10.70
N ALA A 199 27.31 23.90 9.44
CA ALA A 199 26.34 24.93 9.08
C ALA A 199 24.97 24.68 9.73
N ASN A 200 24.49 23.43 9.73
CA ASN A 200 23.24 23.05 10.39
C ASN A 200 23.29 23.38 11.89
N ILE A 201 24.36 22.96 12.58
CA ILE A 201 24.53 23.25 14.00
C ILE A 201 24.63 24.75 14.26
N ALA A 202 25.38 25.47 13.42
CA ALA A 202 25.53 26.92 13.57
C ALA A 202 24.19 27.64 13.42
N GLY A 203 23.32 27.21 12.48
CA GLY A 203 21.98 27.77 12.31
C GLY A 203 21.07 27.54 13.51
N TYR A 204 21.08 26.32 14.05
CA TYR A 204 20.38 25.99 15.30
C TYR A 204 20.89 26.84 16.47
N LYS A 205 22.21 26.89 16.64
CA LYS A 205 22.85 27.62 17.74
C LYS A 205 22.65 29.13 17.63
N ALA A 206 22.66 29.70 16.42
CA ALA A 206 22.38 31.11 16.18
C ALA A 206 21.00 31.51 16.73
N VAL A 207 19.96 30.70 16.52
CA VAL A 207 18.62 30.96 17.07
C VAL A 207 18.62 30.89 18.59
N LEU A 208 19.34 29.94 19.19
CA LEU A 208 19.43 29.84 20.64
C LEU A 208 20.17 31.03 21.26
N GLU A 209 21.30 31.43 20.69
CA GLU A 209 22.03 32.63 21.11
C GLU A 209 21.13 33.87 20.97
N ALA A 210 20.41 34.00 19.84
CA ALA A 210 19.47 35.09 19.65
C ALA A 210 18.39 35.09 20.74
N SER A 211 17.78 33.94 21.03
CA SER A 211 16.74 33.80 22.05
C SER A 211 17.23 34.11 23.47
N ASN A 212 18.49 33.78 23.78
CA ASN A 212 19.09 34.04 25.09
C ASN A 212 19.35 35.53 25.33
N HIS A 213 19.65 36.26 24.26
CA HIS A 213 19.88 37.71 24.31
C HIS A 213 18.61 38.54 24.03
N PHE A 214 17.54 37.92 23.54
CA PHE A 214 16.27 38.57 23.28
C PHE A 214 15.37 38.59 24.53
N GLY A 215 15.02 39.77 25.02
CA GLY A 215 14.31 39.94 26.30
C GLY A 215 12.80 39.59 26.29
N ARG A 216 12.29 38.92 25.26
CA ARG A 216 10.85 38.61 25.09
C ARG A 216 10.65 37.17 24.60
N PHE A 217 9.44 36.63 24.77
CA PHE A 217 9.10 35.32 24.24
C PHE A 217 9.08 35.31 22.71
N LEU A 218 9.65 34.25 22.11
CA LEU A 218 9.47 33.94 20.69
C LEU A 218 8.07 33.37 20.41
N THR A 219 7.55 32.56 21.32
CA THR A 219 6.20 31.98 21.22
C THR A 219 5.14 33.00 21.61
N GLY A 220 4.16 33.22 20.72
CA GLY A 220 2.98 34.02 21.04
C GLY A 220 2.02 33.26 21.95
N GLN A 221 1.44 33.94 22.94
CA GLN A 221 0.55 33.33 23.92
C GLN A 221 -0.61 34.27 24.27
N VAL A 222 -1.77 33.70 24.59
CA VAL A 222 -2.90 34.43 25.19
C VAL A 222 -3.01 33.97 26.63
N THR A 223 -2.85 34.90 27.57
CA THR A 223 -2.93 34.63 29.01
C THR A 223 -3.99 35.51 29.64
N ALA A 224 -4.33 35.25 30.91
CA ALA A 224 -5.19 36.14 31.69
C ALA A 224 -4.65 37.57 31.79
N ALA A 225 -3.32 37.76 31.70
CA ALA A 225 -2.65 39.06 31.72
C ALA A 225 -2.61 39.77 30.35
N GLY A 226 -3.21 39.17 29.30
CA GLY A 226 -3.29 39.74 27.96
C GLY A 226 -2.60 38.88 26.89
N LYS A 227 -2.65 39.40 25.66
CA LYS A 227 -2.08 38.77 24.46
C LYS A 227 -0.63 39.19 24.27
N ILE A 228 0.28 38.23 24.29
CA ILE A 228 1.70 38.41 23.99
C ILE A 228 1.90 38.00 22.51
N PRO A 229 2.28 38.92 21.60
CA PRO A 229 2.52 38.56 20.22
C PRO A 229 3.80 37.73 20.08
N PRO A 230 3.86 36.80 19.12
CA PRO A 230 5.09 36.04 18.82
C PRO A 230 6.20 36.97 18.32
N GLY A 231 7.45 36.58 18.57
CA GLY A 231 8.62 37.24 18.01
C GLY A 231 8.69 37.04 16.49
N LYS A 232 9.24 38.02 15.78
CA LYS A 232 9.44 37.98 14.33
C LYS A 232 10.92 37.84 14.00
N VAL A 233 11.27 36.81 13.22
CA VAL A 233 12.65 36.50 12.84
C VAL A 233 12.80 36.61 11.32
N LEU A 234 13.78 37.39 10.86
CA LEU A 234 14.22 37.43 9.46
C LEU A 234 15.50 36.60 9.31
N VAL A 235 15.52 35.68 8.34
CA VAL A 235 16.71 34.91 7.99
C VAL A 235 17.14 35.27 6.57
N ILE A 236 18.36 35.82 6.44
CA ILE A 236 18.93 36.29 5.17
C ILE A 236 19.95 35.25 4.68
N GLY A 237 19.58 34.52 3.64
CA GLY A 237 20.26 33.34 3.12
C GLY A 237 19.57 32.06 3.61
N ALA A 238 19.13 31.21 2.68
CA ALA A 238 18.48 29.92 2.92
C ALA A 238 19.36 28.76 2.42
N GLY A 239 20.65 28.82 2.77
CA GLY A 239 21.54 27.65 2.73
C GLY A 239 21.24 26.69 3.89
N VAL A 240 22.13 25.71 4.13
CA VAL A 240 21.95 24.73 5.23
C VAL A 240 21.81 25.40 6.60
N ALA A 241 22.64 26.43 6.87
CA ALA A 241 22.55 27.21 8.10
C ALA A 241 21.23 27.99 8.21
N GLY A 242 20.83 28.68 7.14
CA GLY A 242 19.59 29.44 7.09
C GLY A 242 18.35 28.58 7.28
N LEU A 243 18.26 27.45 6.58
CA LEU A 243 17.14 26.51 6.73
C LEU A 243 17.08 25.91 8.15
N SER A 244 18.24 25.62 8.77
CA SER A 244 18.30 25.20 10.16
C SER A 244 17.82 26.28 11.12
N ALA A 245 18.23 27.54 10.92
CA ALA A 245 17.75 28.68 11.69
C ALA A 245 16.24 28.89 11.53
N ILE A 246 15.72 28.79 10.30
CA ILE A 246 14.28 28.91 10.00
C ILE A 246 13.49 27.83 10.75
N ALA A 247 13.89 26.56 10.58
CA ALA A 247 13.22 25.44 11.23
C ALA A 247 13.24 25.57 12.77
N THR A 248 14.37 26.01 13.33
CA THR A 248 14.54 26.17 14.78
C THR A 248 13.68 27.33 15.32
N ALA A 249 13.71 28.49 14.67
CA ALA A 249 12.90 29.64 15.08
C ALA A 249 11.40 29.37 14.97
N ARG A 250 10.96 28.65 13.91
CA ARG A 250 9.57 28.19 13.77
C ARG A 250 9.15 27.26 14.89
N ARG A 251 9.99 26.29 15.26
CA ARG A 251 9.73 25.37 16.38
C ARG A 251 9.64 26.07 17.73
N LEU A 252 10.34 27.19 17.90
CA LEU A 252 10.22 28.06 19.09
C LEU A 252 8.98 28.98 19.04
N GLY A 253 8.12 28.85 18.02
CA GLY A 253 6.85 29.58 17.93
C GLY A 253 6.95 30.99 17.35
N ALA A 254 8.09 31.35 16.76
CA ALA A 254 8.25 32.63 16.08
C ALA A 254 7.56 32.67 14.72
N ILE A 255 7.22 33.87 14.26
CA ILE A 255 6.92 34.13 12.85
C ILE A 255 8.25 34.30 12.14
N VAL A 256 8.51 33.48 11.12
CA VAL A 256 9.80 33.49 10.42
C VAL A 256 9.61 33.90 8.97
N ARG A 257 10.43 34.84 8.53
CA ARG A 257 10.57 35.31 7.16
C ARG A 257 11.96 34.90 6.66
N GLY A 258 12.02 34.30 5.48
CA GLY A 258 13.27 33.88 4.83
C GLY A 258 13.47 34.63 3.53
N PHE A 259 14.71 34.98 3.22
CA PHE A 259 15.12 35.55 1.95
C PHE A 259 16.33 34.80 1.39
N ASP A 260 16.34 34.51 0.09
CA ASP A 260 17.50 33.98 -0.63
C ASP A 260 17.42 34.42 -2.10
N THR A 261 18.56 34.67 -2.74
CA THR A 261 18.60 35.09 -4.14
C THR A 261 18.32 33.96 -5.14
N ARG A 262 18.32 32.69 -4.67
CA ARG A 262 18.07 31.51 -5.49
C ARG A 262 16.57 31.15 -5.47
N PRO A 263 15.91 31.03 -6.63
CA PRO A 263 14.51 30.62 -6.69
C PRO A 263 14.24 29.25 -6.03
N ALA A 264 15.18 28.30 -6.13
CA ALA A 264 15.05 26.96 -5.55
C ALA A 264 14.95 26.96 -4.01
N ALA A 265 15.43 28.01 -3.34
CA ALA A 265 15.32 28.12 -1.89
C ALA A 265 13.89 28.48 -1.44
N ARG A 266 13.06 29.06 -2.31
CA ARG A 266 11.68 29.47 -2.00
C ARG A 266 10.83 28.31 -1.52
N GLU A 267 10.79 27.23 -2.30
CA GLU A 267 10.05 26.01 -1.94
C GLU A 267 10.57 25.41 -0.63
N GLN A 268 11.89 25.44 -0.41
CA GLN A 268 12.50 24.93 0.81
C GLN A 268 12.07 25.76 2.04
N VAL A 269 12.10 27.09 1.96
CA VAL A 269 11.65 27.99 3.03
C VAL A 269 10.16 27.80 3.33
N GLN A 270 9.32 27.73 2.30
CA GLN A 270 7.87 27.54 2.44
C GLN A 270 7.52 26.15 3.00
N SER A 271 8.26 25.10 2.64
CA SER A 271 8.06 23.75 3.18
C SER A 271 8.31 23.66 4.69
N LEU A 272 9.14 24.57 5.23
CA LEU A 272 9.39 24.71 6.67
C LEU A 272 8.37 25.64 7.36
N GLY A 273 7.37 26.12 6.62
CA GLY A 273 6.28 26.96 7.11
C GLY A 273 6.70 28.40 7.39
N ALA A 274 7.76 28.90 6.76
CA ALA A 274 8.18 30.29 6.82
C ALA A 274 7.72 31.07 5.58
N GLU A 275 7.54 32.38 5.74
CA GLU A 275 7.20 33.29 4.64
C GLU A 275 8.46 33.57 3.82
N PHE A 276 8.41 33.37 2.50
CA PHE A 276 9.52 33.74 1.62
C PHE A 276 9.31 35.17 1.13
N VAL A 277 10.26 36.05 1.44
CA VAL A 277 10.21 37.47 1.07
C VAL A 277 10.95 37.66 -0.25
N GLU A 278 10.42 38.50 -1.13
CA GLU A 278 10.92 38.67 -2.49
C GLU A 278 11.23 40.12 -2.83
N VAL A 279 12.10 40.28 -3.82
CA VAL A 279 12.39 41.56 -4.45
C VAL A 279 11.58 41.63 -5.74
N ASP A 280 11.00 42.80 -6.05
CA ASP A 280 10.16 43.03 -7.25
C ASP A 280 10.94 42.98 -8.59
N ILE A 281 12.18 42.49 -8.59
CA ILE A 281 13.06 42.35 -9.76
C ILE A 281 13.35 40.86 -9.97
N GLU A 282 12.86 40.30 -11.09
CA GLU A 282 13.15 38.91 -11.48
C GLU A 282 14.57 38.78 -12.05
N GLU A 283 15.53 38.45 -11.20
CA GLU A 283 16.89 38.07 -11.58
C GLU A 283 17.26 36.73 -10.91
N ASP A 284 17.70 35.74 -11.68
CA ASP A 284 18.13 34.46 -11.11
C ASP A 284 19.54 34.58 -10.51
N GLY A 285 19.61 34.51 -9.18
CA GLY A 285 20.85 34.50 -8.41
C GLY A 285 21.57 33.15 -8.34
N SER A 286 21.06 32.12 -9.03
CA SER A 286 21.69 30.81 -9.10
C SER A 286 23.06 30.88 -9.76
N GLY A 287 24.07 30.50 -9.00
CA GLY A 287 25.43 30.25 -9.43
C GLY A 287 25.71 28.74 -9.56
N ALA A 288 26.95 28.44 -9.91
CA ALA A 288 27.38 27.08 -10.14
C ALA A 288 27.39 26.21 -8.86
N GLY A 289 26.93 24.96 -8.96
CA GLY A 289 26.94 24.00 -7.84
C GLY A 289 25.97 24.32 -6.68
N GLY A 290 24.89 25.07 -6.96
CA GLY A 290 23.88 25.45 -5.96
C GLY A 290 24.26 26.65 -5.09
N TYR A 291 25.39 27.31 -5.36
CA TYR A 291 25.79 28.56 -4.70
C TYR A 291 25.11 29.78 -5.36
N ALA A 292 25.08 30.91 -4.65
CA ALA A 292 24.64 32.18 -5.23
C ALA A 292 25.79 32.85 -6.01
N LYS A 293 25.44 33.60 -7.07
CA LYS A 293 26.37 34.53 -7.75
C LYS A 293 26.18 35.96 -7.22
N VAL A 294 27.07 36.87 -7.60
CA VAL A 294 26.89 38.30 -7.32
C VAL A 294 25.78 38.84 -8.22
N MET A 295 24.80 39.51 -7.62
CA MET A 295 23.64 40.09 -8.30
C MET A 295 23.97 41.43 -8.97
N SER A 296 23.11 41.91 -9.86
CA SER A 296 23.19 43.25 -10.43
C SER A 296 23.11 44.36 -9.37
N LYS A 297 23.56 45.57 -9.70
CA LYS A 297 23.50 46.71 -8.77
C LYS A 297 22.06 47.06 -8.44
N GLU A 298 21.19 47.00 -9.45
CA GLU A 298 19.77 47.27 -9.37
C GLU A 298 19.07 46.28 -8.44
N PHE A 299 19.43 44.99 -8.52
CA PHE A 299 18.93 43.97 -7.60
C PHE A 299 19.40 44.22 -6.16
N ILE A 300 20.68 44.56 -5.96
CA ILE A 300 21.22 44.87 -4.63
C ILE A 300 20.52 46.09 -4.03
N GLU A 301 20.27 47.16 -4.80
CA GLU A 301 19.55 48.33 -4.31
C GLU A 301 18.12 47.97 -3.86
N ALA A 302 17.42 47.14 -4.62
CA ALA A 302 16.07 46.69 -4.27
C ALA A 302 16.06 45.69 -3.09
N GLU A 303 17.06 44.80 -3.01
CA GLU A 303 17.32 43.91 -1.86
C GLU A 303 17.56 44.71 -0.57
N MET A 304 18.38 45.77 -0.65
CA MET A 304 18.65 46.65 0.48
C MET A 304 17.41 47.46 0.90
N ALA A 305 16.60 47.91 -0.07
CA ALA A 305 15.32 48.57 0.22
C ALA A 305 14.34 47.63 0.94
N LEU A 306 14.29 46.36 0.50
CA LEU A 306 13.50 45.32 1.16
C LEU A 306 13.95 45.08 2.60
N PHE A 307 15.27 44.91 2.83
CA PHE A 307 15.79 44.71 4.19
C PHE A 307 15.55 45.91 5.09
N ARG A 308 15.65 47.13 4.57
CA ARG A 308 15.29 48.35 5.30
C ARG A 308 13.85 48.32 5.79
N GLU A 309 12.92 47.88 4.95
CA GLU A 309 11.51 47.79 5.32
C GLU A 309 11.26 46.68 6.33
N GLN A 310 11.88 45.51 6.16
CA GLN A 310 11.77 44.41 7.12
C GLN A 310 12.33 44.79 8.50
N CYS A 311 13.44 45.54 8.57
CA CYS A 311 14.08 45.98 9.82
C CYS A 311 13.15 46.81 10.73
N LYS A 312 12.11 47.45 10.20
CA LYS A 312 11.13 48.19 11.01
C LYS A 312 10.19 47.28 11.81
N ASP A 313 9.97 46.06 11.33
CA ASP A 313 8.95 45.15 11.87
C ASP A 313 9.55 43.99 12.68
N VAL A 314 10.68 43.44 12.22
CA VAL A 314 11.28 42.22 12.79
C VAL A 314 12.03 42.49 14.11
N ASP A 315 12.10 41.47 14.96
CA ASP A 315 12.76 41.56 16.27
C ASP A 315 14.15 40.88 16.28
N ILE A 316 14.34 39.87 15.43
CA ILE A 316 15.62 39.16 15.28
C ILE A 316 16.00 39.06 13.81
N ILE A 317 17.26 39.30 13.47
CA ILE A 317 17.82 39.07 12.14
C ILE A 317 18.96 38.05 12.25
N ILE A 318 18.94 37.01 11.41
CA ILE A 318 20.03 36.03 11.29
C ILE A 318 20.55 36.09 9.86
N THR A 319 21.82 36.47 9.70
CA THR A 319 22.44 36.61 8.37
C THR A 319 23.42 35.48 8.11
N THR A 320 23.25 34.81 6.97
CA THR A 320 24.08 33.67 6.53
C THR A 320 24.58 33.83 5.09
N ALA A 321 24.55 35.04 4.55
CA ALA A 321 24.91 35.30 3.16
C ALA A 321 26.43 35.25 2.99
N LEU A 322 26.93 34.15 2.41
CA LEU A 322 28.36 33.92 2.22
C LEU A 322 28.62 33.36 0.83
N ILE A 323 29.51 34.04 0.09
CA ILE A 323 29.99 33.59 -1.22
C ILE A 323 31.41 33.04 -1.05
N PRO A 324 31.67 31.77 -1.39
CA PRO A 324 33.00 31.18 -1.25
C PRO A 324 34.10 32.01 -1.94
N GLY A 325 35.18 32.30 -1.21
CA GLY A 325 36.34 33.03 -1.74
C GLY A 325 36.18 34.55 -1.86
N LYS A 326 35.04 35.11 -1.42
CA LYS A 326 34.81 36.56 -1.37
C LYS A 326 34.47 37.02 0.06
N PRO A 327 34.72 38.29 0.40
CA PRO A 327 34.19 38.89 1.62
C PRO A 327 32.66 38.80 1.65
N ALA A 328 32.08 38.67 2.85
CA ALA A 328 30.63 38.67 3.04
C ALA A 328 30.04 40.03 2.61
N PRO A 329 28.93 40.05 1.85
CA PRO A 329 28.27 41.29 1.45
C PRO A 329 27.68 42.01 2.65
N LYS A 330 27.79 43.34 2.70
CA LYS A 330 27.18 44.18 3.75
C LYS A 330 25.71 44.42 3.45
N LEU A 331 24.84 43.66 4.11
CA LEU A 331 23.39 43.65 3.89
C LEU A 331 22.62 44.36 4.99
N ILE A 332 23.18 44.46 6.20
CA ILE A 332 22.59 45.20 7.33
C ILE A 332 23.50 46.39 7.67
N THR A 333 23.09 47.57 7.25
CA THR A 333 23.84 48.82 7.42
C THR A 333 23.56 49.48 8.78
N HIS A 334 24.41 50.40 9.20
CA HIS A 334 24.26 51.11 10.47
C HIS A 334 22.92 51.84 10.63
N ASP A 335 22.40 52.42 9.55
CA ASP A 335 21.10 53.09 9.57
C ASP A 335 19.93 52.11 9.66
N MET A 336 20.04 50.90 9.09
CA MET A 336 19.04 49.83 9.27
C MET A 336 19.00 49.31 10.71
N ILE A 337 20.17 49.23 11.39
CA ILE A 337 20.24 48.85 12.80
C ILE A 337 19.45 49.85 13.66
N GLY A 338 19.55 51.15 13.38
CA GLY A 338 18.79 52.18 14.07
C GLY A 338 17.26 52.14 13.84
N LEU A 339 16.78 51.37 12.86
CA LEU A 339 15.35 51.14 12.61
C LEU A 339 14.78 49.98 13.43
N LEU A 340 15.62 49.08 13.93
CA LEU A 340 15.19 47.97 14.77
C LEU A 340 14.70 48.47 16.13
N LYS A 341 13.78 47.72 16.73
CA LYS A 341 13.31 48.02 18.09
C LYS A 341 14.43 47.83 19.10
N GLN A 342 14.41 48.63 20.16
CA GLN A 342 15.32 48.43 21.28
C GLN A 342 15.13 47.02 21.88
N GLY A 343 16.24 46.31 22.10
CA GLY A 343 16.25 44.93 22.55
C GLY A 343 16.21 43.89 21.43
N SER A 344 16.15 44.29 20.16
CA SER A 344 16.31 43.39 19.01
C SER A 344 17.71 42.76 18.98
N VAL A 345 17.82 41.62 18.27
CA VAL A 345 19.08 40.87 18.17
C VAL A 345 19.44 40.60 16.70
N VAL A 346 20.70 40.84 16.34
CA VAL A 346 21.27 40.48 15.04
C VAL A 346 22.33 39.41 15.26
N VAL A 347 22.21 38.25 14.62
CA VAL A 347 23.22 37.19 14.64
C VAL A 347 23.87 37.09 13.27
N ASP A 348 25.15 37.48 13.21
CA ASP A 348 25.91 37.51 11.96
C ASP A 348 26.78 36.25 11.84
N MET A 349 26.25 35.24 11.16
CA MET A 349 26.96 33.97 10.97
C MET A 349 28.09 34.06 9.94
N ALA A 350 28.19 35.17 9.19
CA ALA A 350 29.25 35.41 8.22
C ALA A 350 30.43 36.21 8.80
N ALA A 351 30.46 36.41 10.14
CA ALA A 351 31.47 37.22 10.82
C ALA A 351 32.92 36.83 10.50
N GLU A 352 33.22 35.54 10.32
CA GLU A 352 34.57 35.05 9.99
C GLU A 352 35.05 35.53 8.60
N ALA A 353 34.13 35.80 7.67
CA ALA A 353 34.41 36.31 6.32
C ALA A 353 34.15 37.81 6.18
N GLY A 354 34.14 38.55 7.29
CA GLY A 354 33.93 40.00 7.33
C GLY A 354 32.54 40.44 7.81
N GLY A 355 31.56 39.54 7.89
CA GLY A 355 30.21 39.78 8.41
C GLY A 355 29.25 40.47 7.44
N ASN A 356 27.96 40.10 7.48
CA ASN A 356 26.92 40.78 6.72
C ASN A 356 26.42 42.09 7.35
N CYS A 357 26.68 42.29 8.65
CA CYS A 357 26.32 43.51 9.36
C CYS A 357 27.53 44.45 9.48
N GLU A 358 27.32 45.76 9.28
CA GLU A 358 28.39 46.76 9.39
C GLU A 358 28.90 46.94 10.82
N ALA A 359 28.06 46.64 11.82
CA ALA A 359 28.42 46.76 13.23
C ALA A 359 29.04 45.48 13.83
N THR A 360 29.20 44.43 13.03
CA THR A 360 29.80 43.17 13.47
C THR A 360 31.27 43.35 13.81
N LYS A 361 31.64 42.94 15.03
CA LYS A 361 33.03 42.69 15.43
C LYS A 361 33.24 41.18 15.54
N PRO A 362 34.04 40.55 14.66
CA PRO A 362 34.22 39.11 14.66
C PRO A 362 34.73 38.58 16.01
N GLY A 363 34.05 37.57 16.54
CA GLY A 363 34.34 36.94 17.83
C GLY A 363 33.69 37.63 19.05
N GLU A 364 33.12 38.82 18.88
CA GLU A 364 32.56 39.62 19.98
C GLU A 364 31.03 39.75 19.90
N LEU A 365 30.44 40.06 21.05
CA LEU A 365 29.07 40.54 21.16
C LEU A 365 29.11 42.03 21.43
N VAL A 366 28.41 42.82 20.62
CA VAL A 366 28.43 44.28 20.67
C VAL A 366 27.01 44.81 20.80
N VAL A 367 26.80 45.84 21.60
CA VAL A 367 25.51 46.55 21.65
C VAL A 367 25.65 47.88 20.92
N LYS A 368 24.80 48.11 19.91
CA LYS A 368 24.74 49.36 19.16
C LYS A 368 23.29 49.81 19.05
N ASP A 369 23.02 51.08 19.39
CA ASP A 369 21.69 51.69 19.32
C ASP A 369 20.59 50.88 20.02
N GLY A 370 20.95 50.17 21.10
CA GLY A 370 20.04 49.31 21.87
C GLY A 370 19.77 47.93 21.24
N VAL A 371 20.43 47.59 20.14
CA VAL A 371 20.38 46.29 19.45
C VAL A 371 21.62 45.47 19.80
N THR A 372 21.42 44.18 20.12
CA THR A 372 22.54 43.25 20.38
C THR A 372 23.00 42.62 19.08
N ILE A 373 24.29 42.76 18.75
CA ILE A 373 24.91 42.18 17.55
C ILE A 373 25.87 41.08 17.99
N ILE A 374 25.57 39.85 17.58
CA ILE A 374 26.33 38.64 17.90
C ILE A 374 27.19 38.28 16.68
N GLY A 375 28.51 38.50 16.81
CA GLY A 375 29.50 38.23 15.76
C GLY A 375 30.38 37.00 16.03
N TYR A 376 29.91 36.04 16.81
CA TYR A 376 30.71 34.85 17.16
C TYR A 376 31.13 34.05 15.93
N THR A 377 32.42 33.69 15.86
CA THR A 377 33.00 32.90 14.76
C THR A 377 33.12 31.41 15.10
N ASP A 378 32.65 31.01 16.27
CA ASP A 378 32.82 29.68 16.85
C ASP A 378 31.48 29.01 17.22
N LEU A 379 30.38 29.36 16.55
CA LEU A 379 29.03 28.84 16.85
C LEU A 379 28.95 27.31 16.99
N PRO A 380 29.56 26.49 16.10
CA PRO A 380 29.60 25.03 16.31
C PRO A 380 30.35 24.61 17.58
N SER A 381 31.37 25.36 18.00
CA SER A 381 32.15 25.08 19.20
C SER A 381 31.38 25.40 20.50
N ARG A 382 30.32 26.22 20.40
CA ARG A 382 29.38 26.48 21.51
C ARG A 382 28.31 25.40 21.67
N LEU A 383 28.29 24.40 20.79
CA LEU A 383 27.51 23.17 20.91
C LEU A 383 28.45 21.95 20.72
N PRO A 384 29.53 21.83 21.51
CA PRO A 384 30.69 21.05 21.14
C PRO A 384 30.44 19.55 21.10
N THR A 385 29.59 19.01 21.97
CA THR A 385 29.24 17.58 21.98
C THR A 385 28.57 17.17 20.66
N GLN A 386 27.52 17.89 20.24
CA GLN A 386 26.79 17.57 19.01
C GLN A 386 27.68 17.78 17.77
N SER A 387 28.47 18.86 17.76
CA SER A 387 29.42 19.13 16.68
C SER A 387 30.48 18.05 16.55
N SER A 388 31.03 17.59 17.67
CA SER A 388 32.01 16.51 17.69
C SER A 388 31.39 15.19 17.21
N THR A 389 30.15 14.88 17.62
CA THR A 389 29.45 13.69 17.15
C THR A 389 29.21 13.69 15.64
N LEU A 390 28.68 14.78 15.08
CA LEU A 390 28.43 14.86 13.63
C LEU A 390 29.74 14.88 12.83
N TYR A 391 30.71 15.69 13.26
CA TYR A 391 32.02 15.75 12.61
C TYR A 391 32.73 14.38 12.67
N SER A 392 32.69 13.71 13.82
CA SER A 392 33.23 12.37 14.00
C SER A 392 32.56 11.37 13.05
N ASN A 393 31.23 11.44 12.88
CA ASN A 393 30.54 10.60 11.90
C ASN A 393 31.00 10.89 10.46
N ASN A 394 31.17 12.17 10.10
CA ASN A 394 31.62 12.55 8.76
C ASN A 394 33.04 12.05 8.49
N ILE A 395 33.99 12.35 9.37
CA ILE A 395 35.41 12.01 9.20
C ILE A 395 35.64 10.49 9.28
N THR A 396 34.91 9.75 10.13
CA THR A 396 35.00 8.28 10.20
C THR A 396 34.44 7.64 8.93
N LYS A 397 33.28 8.10 8.44
CA LYS A 397 32.69 7.59 7.20
C LYS A 397 33.58 7.90 6.00
N PHE A 398 34.20 9.09 5.96
CA PHE A 398 35.16 9.45 4.93
C PHE A 398 36.42 8.56 5.00
N LEU A 399 37.02 8.40 6.18
CA LEU A 399 38.19 7.54 6.39
C LEU A 399 37.93 6.10 5.93
N LEU A 400 36.77 5.55 6.26
CA LEU A 400 36.37 4.20 5.84
C LEU A 400 36.03 4.10 4.33
N SER A 401 35.82 5.23 3.65
CA SER A 401 35.55 5.28 2.20
C SER A 401 36.80 5.35 1.33
N ILE A 402 37.95 5.76 1.90
CA ILE A 402 39.19 5.94 1.15
C ILE A 402 39.69 4.61 0.56
N GLY A 403 39.44 3.46 1.22
CA GLY A 403 39.82 2.13 0.73
C GLY A 403 38.69 1.10 0.77
N LYS A 404 39.01 -0.17 0.46
CA LYS A 404 38.06 -1.30 0.40
C LYS A 404 38.55 -2.47 1.25
N ASP A 405 37.64 -3.37 1.63
CA ASP A 405 37.96 -4.65 2.29
C ASP A 405 38.89 -4.55 3.50
N ASN A 406 38.65 -3.57 4.39
CA ASN A 406 39.45 -3.26 5.58
C ASN A 406 40.92 -2.89 5.29
N HIS A 407 41.21 -2.36 4.09
CA HIS A 407 42.49 -1.79 3.72
C HIS A 407 42.36 -0.29 3.46
N PHE A 408 43.39 0.46 3.84
CA PHE A 408 43.56 1.86 3.48
C PHE A 408 44.36 1.94 2.18
N ALA A 409 43.78 2.53 1.14
CA ALA A 409 44.42 2.68 -0.16
C ALA A 409 44.06 4.05 -0.73
N LEU A 410 45.03 4.77 -1.29
CA LEU A 410 44.76 6.06 -1.92
C LEU A 410 44.49 5.84 -3.41
N ASP A 411 43.21 5.79 -3.77
CA ASP A 411 42.78 5.74 -5.16
C ASP A 411 42.62 7.16 -5.73
N LEU A 412 43.54 7.57 -6.60
CA LEU A 412 43.50 8.90 -7.23
C LEU A 412 42.44 9.01 -8.34
N GLU A 413 41.88 7.89 -8.81
CA GLU A 413 40.74 7.88 -9.73
C GLU A 413 39.42 8.09 -9.00
N ASP A 414 39.40 7.92 -7.67
CA ASP A 414 38.24 8.21 -6.84
C ASP A 414 38.04 9.73 -6.71
N GLU A 415 36.93 10.23 -7.25
CA GLU A 415 36.60 11.66 -7.27
C GLU A 415 36.54 12.31 -5.88
N VAL A 416 36.17 11.58 -4.82
CA VAL A 416 36.08 12.12 -3.46
C VAL A 416 37.45 12.15 -2.82
N VAL A 417 38.23 11.08 -2.96
CA VAL A 417 39.62 11.00 -2.47
C VAL A 417 40.46 12.07 -3.17
N ARG A 418 40.48 12.10 -4.50
CA ARG A 418 41.24 13.08 -5.27
C ARG A 418 40.74 14.51 -5.06
N GLY A 419 39.43 14.70 -4.93
CA GLY A 419 38.83 16.02 -4.71
C GLY A 419 39.20 16.65 -3.36
N SER A 420 39.39 15.82 -2.33
CA SER A 420 39.73 16.28 -0.97
C SER A 420 41.23 16.21 -0.64
N LEU A 421 42.04 15.50 -1.43
CA LEU A 421 43.49 15.38 -1.23
C LEU A 421 44.24 16.64 -1.72
N VAL A 422 44.89 17.34 -0.79
CA VAL A 422 45.65 18.58 -1.04
C VAL A 422 47.14 18.31 -1.18
N VAL A 423 47.69 17.47 -0.32
CA VAL A 423 49.11 17.08 -0.36
C VAL A 423 49.19 15.58 -0.52
N HIS A 424 49.99 15.10 -1.46
CA HIS A 424 50.27 13.67 -1.65
C HIS A 424 51.77 13.43 -1.66
N GLN A 425 52.28 12.69 -0.67
CA GLN A 425 53.70 12.32 -0.54
C GLN A 425 54.69 13.49 -0.68
N GLY A 426 54.29 14.69 -0.27
CA GLY A 426 55.10 15.90 -0.31
C GLY A 426 54.90 16.79 -1.53
N GLU A 427 54.05 16.39 -2.47
CA GLU A 427 53.61 17.23 -3.58
C GLU A 427 52.26 17.89 -3.26
N VAL A 428 52.18 19.21 -3.38
CA VAL A 428 50.91 19.94 -3.30
C VAL A 428 50.18 19.75 -4.62
N LEU A 429 49.04 19.03 -4.59
CA LEU A 429 48.25 18.76 -5.76
C LEU A 429 47.46 19.99 -6.19
N PRO A 430 47.33 20.27 -7.50
CA PRO A 430 46.46 21.34 -7.95
C PRO A 430 45.00 21.03 -7.57
N PRO A 431 44.21 22.05 -7.19
CA PRO A 431 42.80 21.85 -6.91
C PRO A 431 42.10 21.29 -8.16
N VAL A 432 41.28 20.26 -7.98
CA VAL A 432 40.49 19.69 -9.08
C VAL A 432 39.53 20.78 -9.58
N VAL A 433 39.69 21.18 -10.83
CA VAL A 433 38.75 22.10 -11.49
C VAL A 433 37.40 21.40 -11.51
N ARG A 434 36.45 21.94 -10.74
CA ARG A 434 35.11 21.36 -10.60
C ARG A 434 34.47 21.28 -11.99
N ALA A 435 34.33 20.08 -12.54
CA ALA A 435 33.35 19.82 -13.58
C ALA A 435 32.00 19.99 -12.90
N LEU A 436 31.41 21.17 -13.07
CA LEU A 436 30.11 21.50 -12.53
C LEU A 436 29.14 20.46 -13.08
N PRO A 437 28.41 19.71 -12.23
CA PRO A 437 27.28 18.97 -12.72
C PRO A 437 26.43 19.97 -13.51
N PRO A 438 25.98 19.64 -14.74
CA PRO A 438 24.97 20.47 -15.37
C PRO A 438 23.86 20.71 -14.35
N PRO A 439 23.26 21.91 -14.31
CA PRO A 439 22.08 22.12 -13.47
C PRO A 439 21.17 20.92 -13.68
N PRO A 440 20.65 20.28 -12.61
CA PRO A 440 19.74 19.16 -12.78
C PRO A 440 18.76 19.61 -13.86
N ALA A 441 18.75 18.89 -14.98
CA ALA A 441 17.95 19.28 -16.13
C ALA A 441 16.58 19.61 -15.56
N ALA A 442 16.09 20.84 -15.82
CA ALA A 442 14.79 21.28 -15.35
C ALA A 442 13.88 20.06 -15.45
N PRO A 443 13.31 19.56 -14.33
CA PRO A 443 12.64 18.27 -14.32
C PRO A 443 11.77 18.25 -15.56
N PRO A 444 12.01 17.30 -16.50
CA PRO A 444 11.50 17.40 -17.87
C PRO A 444 10.05 17.74 -17.71
N VAL A 445 9.66 18.97 -18.13
CA VAL A 445 8.38 19.61 -17.79
C VAL A 445 7.38 18.49 -17.70
N ALA A 446 7.02 18.08 -16.47
CA ALA A 446 6.39 16.79 -16.23
C ALA A 446 5.31 16.68 -17.28
N ALA A 447 5.54 15.79 -18.28
CA ALA A 447 4.93 15.94 -19.60
C ALA A 447 3.49 16.25 -19.35
N LYS A 448 3.09 17.52 -19.58
CA LYS A 448 1.85 18.11 -19.02
C LYS A 448 0.87 16.98 -19.05
N GLU A 449 0.52 16.43 -17.88
CA GLU A 449 -0.40 15.30 -17.81
C GLU A 449 -1.44 15.64 -18.84
N ALA A 450 -1.64 14.78 -19.84
CA ALA A 450 -2.58 15.07 -20.90
C ALA A 450 -3.89 15.28 -20.15
N GLU A 451 -4.20 16.55 -19.84
CA GLU A 451 -5.30 16.94 -18.99
C GLU A 451 -6.43 16.35 -19.77
N VAL A 452 -7.05 15.32 -19.20
CA VAL A 452 -8.27 14.76 -19.76
C VAL A 452 -9.19 15.95 -19.77
N VAL A 453 -9.28 16.64 -20.91
CA VAL A 453 -9.86 17.98 -21.01
C VAL A 453 -11.18 17.89 -20.29
N ALA A 454 -11.25 18.57 -19.13
CA ALA A 454 -12.36 18.35 -18.22
C ALA A 454 -13.64 18.57 -19.03
N ILE A 455 -14.52 17.57 -19.01
CA ILE A 455 -15.76 17.58 -19.79
C ILE A 455 -16.42 18.94 -19.54
N THR A 456 -16.64 19.73 -20.60
CA THR A 456 -17.18 21.08 -20.41
C THR A 456 -18.54 20.99 -19.71
N PRO A 457 -18.95 22.00 -18.93
CA PRO A 457 -20.27 21.97 -18.27
C PRO A 457 -21.40 21.62 -19.24
N TRP A 458 -21.35 22.17 -20.47
CA TRP A 458 -22.28 21.82 -21.55
C TRP A 458 -22.22 20.35 -21.95
N GLN A 459 -21.04 19.77 -22.14
CA GLN A 459 -20.90 18.35 -22.49
C GLN A 459 -21.39 17.43 -21.36
N LYS A 460 -21.14 17.80 -20.10
CA LYS A 460 -21.63 17.06 -18.93
C LYS A 460 -23.16 17.10 -18.88
N THR A 461 -23.75 18.28 -18.91
CA THR A 461 -25.21 18.45 -18.92
C THR A 461 -25.85 17.79 -20.14
N LYS A 462 -25.26 17.90 -21.34
CA LYS A 462 -25.77 17.22 -22.54
C LYS A 462 -25.78 15.70 -22.38
N ARG A 463 -24.72 15.11 -21.79
CA ARG A 463 -24.67 13.67 -21.51
C ARG A 463 -25.73 13.27 -20.47
N GLU A 464 -25.86 14.01 -19.39
CA GLU A 464 -26.89 13.78 -18.36
C GLU A 464 -28.31 13.85 -18.94
N VAL A 465 -28.63 14.92 -19.68
CA VAL A 465 -29.93 15.09 -20.34
C VAL A 465 -30.18 13.98 -21.36
N ALA A 466 -29.17 13.58 -22.13
CA ALA A 466 -29.30 12.46 -23.07
C ALA A 466 -29.58 11.14 -22.34
N THR A 467 -28.90 10.86 -21.22
CA THR A 467 -29.14 9.66 -20.40
C THR A 467 -30.54 9.67 -19.80
N VAL A 468 -31.00 10.80 -19.25
CA VAL A 468 -32.36 10.94 -18.70
C VAL A 468 -33.41 10.77 -19.80
N THR A 469 -33.22 11.42 -20.94
CA THR A 469 -34.12 11.32 -22.10
C THR A 469 -34.21 9.88 -22.61
N ALA A 470 -33.08 9.20 -22.74
CA ALA A 470 -33.03 7.80 -23.15
C ALA A 470 -33.73 6.89 -22.12
N GLY A 471 -33.53 7.13 -20.83
CA GLY A 471 -34.22 6.40 -19.75
C GLY A 471 -35.74 6.58 -19.81
N MET A 472 -36.22 7.83 -19.86
CA MET A 472 -37.64 8.15 -19.96
C MET A 472 -38.27 7.56 -21.23
N GLY A 473 -37.60 7.71 -22.38
CA GLY A 473 -38.04 7.15 -23.65
C GLY A 473 -38.13 5.62 -23.62
N SER A 474 -37.16 4.96 -22.98
CA SER A 474 -37.15 3.49 -22.83
C SER A 474 -38.32 2.99 -21.98
N VAL A 475 -38.67 3.70 -20.90
CA VAL A 475 -39.82 3.35 -20.04
C VAL A 475 -41.14 3.46 -20.82
N ILE A 476 -41.32 4.52 -21.62
CA ILE A 476 -42.51 4.67 -22.48
C ILE A 476 -42.57 3.56 -23.53
N ALA A 477 -41.45 3.25 -24.18
CA ALA A 477 -41.37 2.19 -25.17
C ALA A 477 -41.69 0.81 -24.56
N LEU A 478 -41.16 0.50 -23.37
CA LEU A 478 -41.49 -0.72 -22.63
C LEU A 478 -42.97 -0.79 -22.27
N GLY A 479 -43.55 0.31 -21.76
CA GLY A 479 -44.98 0.36 -21.45
C GLY A 479 -45.87 0.13 -22.67
N LYS A 480 -45.46 0.64 -23.85
CA LYS A 480 -46.18 0.41 -25.11
C LYS A 480 -46.01 -1.02 -25.65
N ALA A 481 -44.83 -1.63 -25.45
CA ALA A 481 -44.49 -2.95 -25.96
C ALA A 481 -45.01 -4.10 -25.08
N THR A 482 -45.46 -3.81 -23.86
CA THR A 482 -45.85 -4.81 -22.85
C THR A 482 -47.28 -4.55 -22.34
N GLY A 483 -47.57 -4.84 -21.07
CA GLY A 483 -48.89 -4.66 -20.47
C GLY A 483 -48.83 -4.36 -18.96
N PRO A 484 -49.98 -4.10 -18.31
CA PRO A 484 -50.04 -3.67 -16.91
C PRO A 484 -49.31 -4.60 -15.93
N ALA A 485 -49.53 -5.92 -16.03
CA ALA A 485 -48.88 -6.90 -15.14
C ALA A 485 -47.34 -6.86 -15.22
N PHE A 486 -46.79 -6.71 -16.44
CA PHE A 486 -45.35 -6.50 -16.61
C PHE A 486 -44.90 -5.20 -15.96
N MET A 487 -45.64 -4.11 -16.15
CA MET A 487 -45.29 -2.80 -15.60
C MET A 487 -45.37 -2.77 -14.08
N ASP A 488 -46.29 -3.49 -13.44
CA ASP A 488 -46.38 -3.63 -11.98
C ASP A 488 -45.16 -4.37 -11.41
N SER A 489 -44.75 -5.47 -12.07
CA SER A 489 -43.52 -6.18 -11.73
C SER A 489 -42.28 -5.32 -11.99
N PHE A 490 -42.23 -4.58 -13.10
CA PHE A 490 -41.13 -3.68 -13.44
C PHE A 490 -41.01 -2.49 -12.47
N PHE A 491 -42.14 -1.96 -12.00
CA PHE A 491 -42.19 -0.95 -10.96
C PHE A 491 -41.62 -1.47 -9.64
N THR A 492 -42.03 -2.68 -9.23
CA THR A 492 -41.48 -3.36 -8.06
C THR A 492 -39.97 -3.59 -8.20
N PHE A 493 -39.52 -4.08 -9.36
CA PHE A 493 -38.11 -4.25 -9.69
C PHE A 493 -37.32 -2.94 -9.54
N GLY A 494 -37.84 -1.84 -10.09
CA GLY A 494 -37.20 -0.53 -10.04
C GLY A 494 -37.07 0.03 -8.62
N LEU A 495 -38.15 -0.01 -7.84
CA LEU A 495 -38.13 0.46 -6.45
C LEU A 495 -37.23 -0.41 -5.56
N ALA A 496 -37.35 -1.73 -5.66
CA ALA A 496 -36.48 -2.65 -4.91
C ALA A 496 -35.01 -2.47 -5.30
N GLY A 497 -34.74 -2.18 -6.57
CA GLY A 497 -33.38 -1.90 -7.07
C GLY A 497 -32.81 -0.60 -6.49
N LEU A 498 -33.61 0.45 -6.39
CA LEU A 498 -33.21 1.71 -5.75
C LEU A 498 -32.96 1.56 -4.24
N VAL A 499 -33.81 0.80 -3.56
CA VAL A 499 -33.61 0.46 -2.14
C VAL A 499 -32.32 -0.34 -1.98
N GLY A 500 -32.12 -1.38 -2.81
CA GLY A 500 -30.89 -2.17 -2.81
C GLY A 500 -29.64 -1.32 -3.08
N TYR A 501 -29.71 -0.38 -4.02
CA TYR A 501 -28.61 0.55 -4.28
C TYR A 501 -28.21 1.31 -3.01
N ARG A 502 -29.17 1.87 -2.28
CA ARG A 502 -28.89 2.62 -1.04
C ARG A 502 -28.39 1.75 0.09
N VAL A 503 -28.98 0.57 0.26
CA VAL A 503 -28.63 -0.37 1.33
C VAL A 503 -27.19 -0.85 1.19
N ILE A 504 -26.76 -1.20 -0.03
CA ILE A 504 -25.43 -1.79 -0.26
C ILE A 504 -24.32 -0.76 -0.13
N TRP A 505 -24.54 0.49 -0.56
CA TRP A 505 -23.58 1.57 -0.28
C TRP A 505 -23.45 1.90 1.21
N GLY A 506 -24.44 1.52 2.03
CA GLY A 506 -24.39 1.67 3.48
C GLY A 506 -23.70 0.51 4.22
N VAL A 507 -23.29 -0.56 3.53
CA VAL A 507 -22.61 -1.71 4.16
C VAL A 507 -21.16 -1.35 4.46
N SER A 508 -20.67 -1.71 5.65
CA SER A 508 -19.27 -1.52 6.00
C SER A 508 -18.36 -2.36 5.10
N PRO A 509 -17.27 -1.82 4.51
CA PRO A 509 -16.38 -2.57 3.62
C PRO A 509 -15.82 -3.85 4.24
N ALA A 510 -15.53 -3.83 5.55
CA ALA A 510 -15.08 -4.98 6.31
C ALA A 510 -16.09 -6.16 6.32
N LEU A 511 -17.37 -5.88 6.03
CA LEU A 511 -18.46 -6.84 6.01
C LEU A 511 -18.89 -7.24 4.58
N HIS A 512 -18.15 -6.89 3.53
CA HIS A 512 -18.46 -7.31 2.16
C HIS A 512 -18.43 -8.84 1.96
N SER A 513 -17.56 -9.57 2.67
CA SER A 513 -17.56 -11.03 2.63
C SER A 513 -18.83 -11.64 3.25
N PRO A 514 -19.22 -11.25 4.49
CA PRO A 514 -20.54 -11.57 5.05
C PRO A 514 -21.71 -11.14 4.16
N LEU A 515 -21.63 -9.99 3.49
CA LEU A 515 -22.65 -9.51 2.56
C LEU A 515 -22.88 -10.50 1.42
N MET A 516 -21.80 -10.93 0.74
CA MET A 516 -21.92 -11.93 -0.34
C MET A 516 -22.51 -13.25 0.16
N SER A 517 -22.16 -13.67 1.38
CA SER A 517 -22.69 -14.90 1.96
C SER A 517 -24.18 -14.79 2.31
N VAL A 518 -24.64 -13.65 2.85
CA VAL A 518 -26.06 -13.45 3.17
C VAL A 518 -26.90 -13.26 1.91
N THR A 519 -26.39 -12.55 0.88
CA THR A 519 -27.10 -12.45 -0.41
C THR A 519 -27.22 -13.81 -1.06
N ASN A 520 -26.19 -14.66 -0.94
CA ASN A 520 -26.26 -16.04 -1.38
C ASN A 520 -27.26 -16.87 -0.54
N ALA A 521 -27.34 -16.69 0.77
CA ALA A 521 -28.35 -17.38 1.58
C ALA A 521 -29.79 -16.99 1.18
N ILE A 522 -30.02 -15.69 0.98
CA ILE A 522 -31.31 -15.12 0.58
C ILE A 522 -31.67 -15.52 -0.85
N SER A 523 -30.72 -15.63 -1.78
CA SER A 523 -30.97 -16.08 -3.15
C SER A 523 -31.47 -17.53 -3.22
N GLY A 524 -31.35 -18.30 -2.12
CA GLY A 524 -32.07 -19.55 -1.93
C GLY A 524 -33.60 -19.44 -2.02
N LEU A 525 -34.17 -18.24 -2.01
CA LEU A 525 -35.58 -18.00 -2.36
C LEU A 525 -35.93 -18.40 -3.81
N VAL A 526 -34.95 -18.68 -4.68
CA VAL A 526 -35.16 -19.40 -5.96
C VAL A 526 -36.00 -20.68 -5.79
N GLY A 527 -35.93 -21.31 -4.61
CA GLY A 527 -36.75 -22.48 -4.28
C GLY A 527 -38.26 -22.21 -4.26
N VAL A 528 -38.68 -20.98 -3.97
CA VAL A 528 -40.09 -20.56 -4.07
C VAL A 528 -40.59 -20.75 -5.49
N ALA A 529 -39.79 -20.40 -6.49
CA ALA A 529 -40.14 -20.61 -7.88
C ALA A 529 -40.30 -22.11 -8.20
N GLY A 530 -39.39 -22.94 -7.69
CA GLY A 530 -39.47 -24.40 -7.78
C GLY A 530 -40.73 -25.00 -7.16
N MET A 531 -41.28 -24.38 -6.10
CA MET A 531 -42.54 -24.82 -5.48
C MET A 531 -43.74 -24.67 -6.42
N PHE A 532 -43.79 -23.64 -7.26
CA PHE A 532 -44.87 -23.47 -8.24
C PHE A 532 -44.84 -24.51 -9.37
N VAL A 533 -43.70 -25.17 -9.57
CA VAL A 533 -43.51 -26.25 -10.56
C VAL A 533 -43.66 -27.64 -9.93
N MET A 534 -43.50 -27.74 -8.62
CA MET A 534 -43.57 -28.98 -7.85
C MET A 534 -45.02 -29.47 -7.72
N GLY A 535 -45.21 -30.79 -7.75
CA GLY A 535 -46.53 -31.42 -7.65
C GLY A 535 -46.46 -32.94 -7.82
N GLY A 536 -47.61 -33.60 -7.99
CA GLY A 536 -47.72 -35.05 -8.05
C GLY A 536 -48.34 -35.60 -6.76
N GLY A 537 -47.60 -36.43 -6.02
CA GLY A 537 -47.96 -36.93 -4.70
C GLY A 537 -46.74 -36.97 -3.78
N TYR A 538 -46.50 -38.11 -3.10
CA TYR A 538 -45.26 -38.30 -2.32
C TYR A 538 -43.99 -38.26 -3.19
N LEU A 539 -44.14 -38.55 -4.49
CA LEU A 539 -43.10 -38.49 -5.50
C LEU A 539 -43.62 -37.72 -6.73
N PRO A 540 -42.74 -37.09 -7.51
CA PRO A 540 -43.15 -36.42 -8.74
C PRO A 540 -43.58 -37.45 -9.79
N HIS A 541 -44.63 -37.15 -10.56
CA HIS A 541 -45.14 -38.03 -11.62
C HIS A 541 -44.64 -37.62 -13.02
N THR A 542 -44.34 -36.33 -13.19
CA THR A 542 -43.91 -35.77 -14.48
C THR A 542 -42.50 -35.19 -14.39
N LEU A 543 -41.88 -34.97 -15.56
CA LEU A 543 -40.57 -34.32 -15.64
C LEU A 543 -40.59 -32.91 -15.02
N PRO A 544 -41.54 -32.00 -15.35
CA PRO A 544 -41.65 -30.69 -14.69
C PRO A 544 -41.65 -30.78 -13.16
N GLN A 545 -42.48 -31.67 -12.59
CA GLN A 545 -42.57 -31.86 -11.14
C GLN A 545 -41.24 -32.34 -10.53
N THR A 546 -40.50 -33.18 -11.26
CA THR A 546 -39.15 -33.63 -10.85
C THR A 546 -38.16 -32.47 -10.86
N LEU A 547 -38.19 -31.63 -11.89
CA LEU A 547 -37.35 -30.43 -11.99
C LEU A 547 -37.66 -29.44 -10.85
N GLY A 548 -38.94 -29.22 -10.54
CA GLY A 548 -39.38 -28.40 -9.41
C GLY A 548 -38.89 -28.94 -8.06
N ALA A 549 -39.04 -30.24 -7.80
CA ALA A 549 -38.54 -30.87 -6.57
C ALA A 549 -37.00 -30.77 -6.43
N LEU A 550 -36.26 -30.92 -7.54
CA LEU A 550 -34.80 -30.73 -7.54
C LEU A 550 -34.41 -29.27 -7.32
N ALA A 551 -35.14 -28.31 -7.90
CA ALA A 551 -34.93 -26.88 -7.68
C ALA A 551 -35.10 -26.51 -6.20
N VAL A 552 -36.14 -27.03 -5.52
CA VAL A 552 -36.36 -26.87 -4.08
C VAL A 552 -35.23 -27.49 -3.25
N LEU A 553 -34.77 -28.70 -3.60
CA LEU A 553 -33.64 -29.33 -2.93
C LEU A 553 -32.37 -28.47 -3.03
N LEU A 554 -32.03 -28.00 -4.23
CA LEU A 554 -30.86 -27.16 -4.47
C LEU A 554 -30.97 -25.83 -3.72
N ALA A 555 -32.14 -25.20 -3.76
CA ALA A 555 -32.43 -23.97 -3.05
C ALA A 555 -32.23 -24.11 -1.53
N THR A 556 -32.72 -25.21 -0.94
CA THR A 556 -32.61 -25.44 0.51
C THR A 556 -31.18 -25.77 0.97
N VAL A 557 -30.36 -26.40 0.12
CA VAL A 557 -28.89 -26.49 0.33
C VAL A 557 -28.30 -25.08 0.47
N ASN A 558 -28.71 -24.18 -0.41
CA ASN A 558 -28.17 -22.83 -0.46
C ASN A 558 -28.61 -21.97 0.74
N VAL A 559 -29.89 -22.04 1.13
CA VAL A 559 -30.42 -21.35 2.33
C VAL A 559 -29.67 -21.78 3.59
N ALA A 560 -29.64 -23.09 3.87
CA ALA A 560 -29.05 -23.61 5.09
C ALA A 560 -27.52 -23.39 5.13
N GLY A 561 -26.83 -23.66 4.02
CA GLY A 561 -25.39 -23.45 3.91
C GLY A 561 -24.99 -21.98 4.06
N GLY A 562 -25.71 -21.09 3.36
CA GLY A 562 -25.44 -19.66 3.37
C GLY A 562 -25.64 -19.00 4.74
N PHE A 563 -26.74 -19.28 5.44
CA PHE A 563 -26.98 -18.68 6.75
C PHE A 563 -26.03 -19.22 7.83
N VAL A 564 -25.68 -20.50 7.79
CA VAL A 564 -24.68 -21.08 8.70
C VAL A 564 -23.31 -20.46 8.45
N LEU A 565 -22.92 -20.30 7.19
CA LEU A 565 -21.65 -19.67 6.83
C LEU A 565 -21.59 -18.22 7.28
N THR A 566 -22.65 -17.46 7.01
CA THR A 566 -22.79 -16.05 7.39
C THR A 566 -22.69 -15.89 8.90
N LYS A 567 -23.44 -16.70 9.68
CA LYS A 567 -23.37 -16.68 11.14
C LYS A 567 -21.93 -16.91 11.63
N ARG A 568 -21.23 -17.91 11.10
CA ARG A 568 -19.85 -18.21 11.51
C ARG A 568 -18.91 -17.04 11.24
N MET A 569 -19.00 -16.40 10.08
CA MET A 569 -18.19 -15.22 9.77
C MET A 569 -18.50 -14.05 10.70
N LEU A 570 -19.77 -13.79 10.99
CA LEU A 570 -20.18 -12.69 11.87
C LEU A 570 -19.81 -12.93 13.34
N ASP A 571 -19.81 -14.19 13.79
CA ASP A 571 -19.37 -14.57 15.13
C ASP A 571 -17.86 -14.35 15.32
N MET A 572 -17.05 -14.39 14.25
CA MET A 572 -15.60 -14.10 14.31
C MET A 572 -15.30 -12.62 14.63
N PHE A 573 -16.21 -11.71 14.29
CA PHE A 573 -16.06 -10.28 14.61
C PHE A 573 -16.46 -9.93 16.04
N LYS A 574 -17.03 -10.88 16.80
CA LYS A 574 -17.45 -10.65 18.18
C LYS A 574 -16.22 -10.60 19.08
N ARG A 575 -16.07 -9.52 19.85
CA ARG A 575 -14.98 -9.39 20.82
C ARG A 575 -15.33 -10.11 22.13
N PRO A 576 -14.34 -10.64 22.86
CA PRO A 576 -14.55 -11.16 24.20
C PRO A 576 -15.11 -10.12 25.19
N THR A 577 -14.87 -8.84 24.92
CA THR A 577 -15.30 -7.70 25.76
C THR A 577 -16.65 -7.11 25.34
N ASP A 578 -17.27 -7.59 24.26
CA ASP A 578 -18.59 -7.10 23.85
C ASP A 578 -19.68 -7.56 24.85
N PRO A 579 -20.72 -6.75 25.08
CA PRO A 579 -21.85 -7.13 25.92
C PRO A 579 -22.51 -8.46 25.47
N PRO A 580 -23.14 -9.20 26.40
CA PRO A 580 -23.89 -10.41 26.03
C PRO A 580 -25.04 -10.05 25.09
N GLU A 581 -25.22 -10.89 24.07
CA GLU A 581 -26.31 -10.75 23.10
C GLU A 581 -27.35 -11.85 23.32
N TYR A 582 -28.61 -11.56 23.00
CA TYR A 582 -29.75 -12.46 23.23
C TYR A 582 -30.47 -12.82 21.92
N PRO A 583 -29.79 -13.48 20.95
CA PRO A 583 -30.34 -13.74 19.61
C PRO A 583 -31.59 -14.64 19.63
N TRP A 584 -31.76 -15.45 20.67
CA TRP A 584 -32.93 -16.33 20.83
C TRP A 584 -34.26 -15.56 20.96
N LEU A 585 -34.23 -14.29 21.39
CA LEU A 585 -35.42 -13.44 21.47
C LEU A 585 -36.06 -13.20 20.11
N TYR A 586 -35.29 -13.24 19.02
CA TYR A 586 -35.83 -13.13 17.66
C TYR A 586 -36.64 -14.36 17.23
N GLY A 587 -36.62 -15.45 18.02
CA GLY A 587 -37.57 -16.54 17.88
C GLY A 587 -39.01 -16.12 18.18
N LEU A 588 -39.22 -15.10 19.03
CA LEU A 588 -40.56 -14.61 19.37
C LEU A 588 -41.29 -14.04 18.14
N PRO A 589 -40.73 -13.08 17.37
CA PRO A 589 -41.32 -12.67 16.09
C PRO A 589 -41.59 -13.84 15.14
N ALA A 590 -40.69 -14.83 15.06
CA ALA A 590 -40.87 -15.99 14.17
C ALA A 590 -42.10 -16.82 14.54
N VAL A 591 -42.26 -17.13 15.84
CA VAL A 591 -43.39 -17.90 16.36
C VAL A 591 -44.69 -17.13 16.22
N ILE A 592 -44.71 -15.84 16.60
CA ILE A 592 -45.89 -14.98 16.49
C ILE A 592 -46.32 -14.85 15.03
N PHE A 593 -45.39 -14.56 14.13
CA PHE A 593 -45.70 -14.42 12.70
C PHE A 593 -46.21 -15.74 12.11
N THR A 594 -45.53 -16.86 12.37
CA THR A 594 -45.93 -18.18 11.84
C THR A 594 -47.30 -18.60 12.38
N GLY A 595 -47.50 -18.51 13.70
CA GLY A 595 -48.77 -18.85 14.34
C GLY A 595 -49.91 -17.94 13.88
N GLY A 596 -49.66 -16.63 13.80
CA GLY A 596 -50.62 -15.64 13.30
C GLY A 596 -50.97 -15.85 11.83
N PHE A 597 -49.99 -16.17 10.99
CA PHE A 597 -50.21 -16.49 9.58
C PHE A 597 -51.07 -17.74 9.41
N LEU A 598 -50.77 -18.83 10.14
CA LEU A 598 -51.56 -20.06 10.10
C LEU A 598 -52.98 -19.87 10.64
N ALA A 599 -53.13 -19.09 11.72
CA ALA A 599 -54.44 -18.74 12.27
C ALA A 599 -55.26 -17.91 11.29
N ALA A 600 -54.67 -16.88 10.66
CA ALA A 600 -55.33 -16.08 9.64
C ALA A 600 -55.72 -16.93 8.42
N ALA A 601 -54.82 -17.81 7.95
CA ALA A 601 -55.05 -18.71 6.84
C ALA A 601 -56.27 -19.63 7.07
N SER A 602 -56.54 -20.03 8.32
CA SER A 602 -57.72 -20.83 8.67
C SER A 602 -59.06 -20.12 8.43
N THR A 603 -59.05 -18.78 8.34
CA THR A 603 -60.23 -17.94 8.08
C THR A 603 -60.28 -17.40 6.64
N GLY A 604 -59.28 -17.72 5.83
CA GLY A 604 -59.16 -17.29 4.43
C GLY A 604 -57.77 -16.79 4.06
N MET A 605 -57.44 -16.85 2.76
CA MET A 605 -56.11 -16.50 2.23
C MET A 605 -56.03 -15.13 1.56
N SER A 606 -57.13 -14.37 1.51
CA SER A 606 -57.20 -13.10 0.77
C SER A 606 -56.20 -12.08 1.32
N GLY A 607 -55.26 -11.65 0.47
CA GLY A 607 -54.20 -10.69 0.81
C GLY A 607 -53.09 -11.23 1.73
N LEU A 608 -53.25 -12.43 2.30
CA LEU A 608 -52.34 -12.98 3.30
C LEU A 608 -50.98 -13.36 2.70
N VAL A 609 -50.98 -13.91 1.47
CA VAL A 609 -49.73 -14.21 0.73
C VAL A 609 -48.95 -12.94 0.45
N GLN A 610 -49.61 -11.88 -0.02
CA GLN A 610 -48.98 -10.59 -0.31
C GLN A 610 -48.42 -9.94 0.95
N ALA A 611 -49.12 -10.04 2.09
CA ALA A 611 -48.62 -9.59 3.38
C ALA A 611 -47.35 -10.36 3.81
N GLY A 612 -47.33 -11.67 3.58
CA GLY A 612 -46.14 -12.49 3.83
C GLY A 612 -44.96 -12.16 2.92
N TYR A 613 -45.20 -11.92 1.62
CA TYR A 613 -44.18 -11.49 0.66
C TYR A 613 -43.62 -10.11 0.98
N LEU A 614 -44.47 -9.17 1.40
CA LEU A 614 -44.04 -7.86 1.87
C LEU A 614 -43.16 -7.99 3.12
N THR A 615 -43.61 -8.78 4.10
CA THR A 615 -42.85 -9.04 5.34
C THR A 615 -41.48 -9.63 5.03
N SER A 616 -41.44 -10.67 4.19
CA SER A 616 -40.21 -11.30 3.73
C SER A 616 -39.28 -10.30 3.03
N SER A 617 -39.81 -9.46 2.13
CA SER A 617 -39.02 -8.48 1.40
C SER A 617 -38.39 -7.43 2.33
N VAL A 618 -39.18 -6.89 3.27
CA VAL A 618 -38.71 -5.91 4.26
C VAL A 618 -37.65 -6.52 5.16
N LEU A 619 -37.83 -7.76 5.62
CA LEU A 619 -36.86 -8.46 6.45
C LEU A 619 -35.56 -8.79 5.69
N CYS A 620 -35.63 -9.14 4.41
CA CYS A 620 -34.46 -9.32 3.55
C CYS A 620 -33.71 -8.00 3.30
N ILE A 621 -34.42 -6.88 3.12
CA ILE A 621 -33.82 -5.54 3.03
C ILE A 621 -33.13 -5.19 4.36
N GLY A 622 -33.83 -5.38 5.48
CA GLY A 622 -33.29 -5.20 6.83
C GLY A 622 -32.09 -6.10 7.11
N SER A 623 -32.07 -7.30 6.51
CA SER A 623 -30.93 -8.20 6.60
C SER A 623 -29.67 -7.56 6.06
N LEU A 624 -29.71 -7.03 4.84
CA LEU A 624 -28.56 -6.39 4.20
C LEU A 624 -28.21 -5.05 4.87
N SER A 625 -29.22 -4.27 5.25
CA SER A 625 -29.03 -3.01 5.99
C SER A 625 -28.36 -3.22 7.35
N GLY A 626 -28.61 -4.36 8.00
CA GLY A 626 -27.96 -4.72 9.26
C GLY A 626 -26.43 -4.87 9.14
N LEU A 627 -25.88 -5.09 7.94
CA LEU A 627 -24.43 -5.15 7.71
C LEU A 627 -23.77 -3.76 7.59
N GLY A 628 -24.52 -2.67 7.85
CA GLY A 628 -23.93 -1.34 7.93
C GLY A 628 -22.88 -1.17 9.04
N SER A 629 -22.93 -2.01 10.07
CA SER A 629 -21.92 -2.05 11.13
C SER A 629 -21.73 -3.46 11.70
N GLN A 630 -20.56 -3.71 12.28
CA GLN A 630 -20.18 -4.96 12.95
C GLN A 630 -21.07 -5.25 14.18
N THR A 631 -21.65 -4.20 14.78
CA THR A 631 -22.56 -4.31 15.93
C THR A 631 -23.95 -4.82 15.54
N THR A 632 -24.46 -4.38 14.39
CA THR A 632 -25.79 -4.75 13.88
C THR A 632 -25.78 -5.97 12.96
N ALA A 633 -24.60 -6.41 12.50
CA ALA A 633 -24.48 -7.43 11.46
C ALA A 633 -25.16 -8.77 11.83
N ARG A 634 -25.05 -9.20 13.09
CA ARG A 634 -25.67 -10.44 13.58
C ARG A 634 -27.19 -10.36 13.57
N GLN A 635 -27.75 -9.21 13.96
CA GLN A 635 -29.18 -8.94 13.81
C GLN A 635 -29.58 -9.00 12.33
N GLY A 636 -28.79 -8.40 11.43
CA GLY A 636 -29.00 -8.49 9.99
C GLY A 636 -29.13 -9.94 9.49
N ASN A 637 -28.24 -10.84 9.91
CA ASN A 637 -28.33 -12.26 9.55
C ASN A 637 -29.63 -12.92 10.06
N ILE A 638 -30.05 -12.61 11.28
CA ILE A 638 -31.30 -13.14 11.85
C ILE A 638 -32.52 -12.63 11.09
N LEU A 639 -32.56 -11.34 10.74
CA LEU A 639 -33.63 -10.77 9.90
C LEU A 639 -33.70 -11.47 8.55
N GLY A 640 -32.55 -11.84 7.97
CA GLY A 640 -32.49 -12.63 6.73
C GLY A 640 -33.14 -14.01 6.89
N ILE A 641 -32.85 -14.72 7.99
CA ILE A 641 -33.47 -16.02 8.29
C ILE A 641 -34.99 -15.89 8.43
N LEU A 642 -35.45 -14.88 9.18
CA LEU A 642 -36.88 -14.59 9.34
C LEU A 642 -37.53 -14.21 8.02
N GLY A 643 -36.84 -13.42 7.19
CA GLY A 643 -37.27 -13.03 5.86
C GLY A 643 -37.51 -14.25 4.99
N VAL A 644 -36.48 -15.07 4.76
CA VAL A 644 -36.59 -16.29 3.95
C VAL A 644 -37.66 -17.24 4.51
N GLY A 645 -37.73 -17.42 5.83
CA GLY A 645 -38.75 -18.25 6.47
C GLY A 645 -40.17 -17.77 6.22
N SER A 646 -40.43 -16.46 6.38
CA SER A 646 -41.74 -15.86 6.11
C SER A 646 -42.14 -15.95 4.63
N GLY A 647 -41.17 -15.79 3.70
CA GLY A 647 -41.40 -15.93 2.26
C GLY A 647 -41.75 -17.36 1.85
N VAL A 648 -41.03 -18.35 2.38
CA VAL A 648 -41.32 -19.78 2.14
C VAL A 648 -42.69 -20.16 2.71
N LEU A 649 -43.04 -19.71 3.93
CA LEU A 649 -44.34 -19.96 4.54
C LEU A 649 -45.49 -19.39 3.70
N ALA A 650 -45.36 -18.12 3.27
CA ALA A 650 -46.34 -17.47 2.42
C ALA A 650 -46.49 -18.19 1.07
N SER A 651 -45.37 -18.67 0.51
CA SER A 651 -45.35 -19.42 -0.74
C SER A 651 -46.02 -20.78 -0.61
N LEU A 652 -45.88 -21.48 0.52
CA LEU A 652 -46.58 -22.74 0.80
C LEU A 652 -48.11 -22.53 0.80
N GLY A 653 -48.56 -21.40 1.37
CA GLY A 653 -49.96 -20.98 1.30
C GLY A 653 -50.41 -20.65 -0.12
N ALA A 654 -49.54 -20.04 -0.93
CA ALA A 654 -49.83 -19.66 -2.31
C ALA A 654 -49.98 -20.86 -3.25
N VAL A 655 -49.11 -21.88 -3.12
CA VAL A 655 -49.14 -23.08 -3.98
C VAL A 655 -50.24 -24.07 -3.59
N GLY A 656 -50.71 -24.06 -2.34
CA GLY A 656 -51.85 -24.87 -1.90
C GLY A 656 -51.65 -26.38 -2.04
N PHE A 657 -50.46 -26.88 -1.71
CA PHE A 657 -50.11 -28.29 -1.85
C PHE A 657 -51.05 -29.26 -1.10
N ALA A 658 -51.33 -30.40 -1.72
CA ALA A 658 -51.94 -31.54 -1.04
C ALA A 658 -51.02 -32.11 0.06
N PRO A 659 -51.54 -32.80 1.09
CA PRO A 659 -50.73 -33.32 2.20
C PRO A 659 -49.53 -34.16 1.77
N GLU A 660 -49.68 -34.95 0.70
CA GLU A 660 -48.62 -35.78 0.13
C GLU A 660 -47.49 -34.95 -0.47
N VAL A 661 -47.83 -33.85 -1.15
CA VAL A 661 -46.85 -32.92 -1.75
C VAL A 661 -46.20 -32.05 -0.67
N ILE A 662 -46.91 -31.72 0.42
CA ILE A 662 -46.31 -31.10 1.61
C ILE A 662 -45.26 -32.04 2.22
N ALA A 663 -45.57 -33.33 2.35
CA ALA A 663 -44.62 -34.34 2.83
C ALA A 663 -43.40 -34.46 1.88
N GLN A 664 -43.64 -34.44 0.57
CA GLN A 664 -42.59 -34.40 -0.44
C GLN A 664 -41.68 -33.16 -0.27
N PHE A 665 -42.27 -31.96 -0.14
CA PHE A 665 -41.55 -30.70 0.13
C PHE A 665 -40.72 -30.81 1.40
N GLY A 666 -41.31 -31.28 2.50
CA GLY A 666 -40.62 -31.47 3.78
C GLY A 666 -39.43 -32.43 3.65
N GLY A 667 -39.58 -33.52 2.90
CA GLY A 667 -38.50 -34.48 2.63
C GLY A 667 -37.35 -33.87 1.84
N VAL A 668 -37.63 -33.20 0.71
CA VAL A 668 -36.56 -32.58 -0.11
C VAL A 668 -35.90 -31.41 0.61
N ALA A 669 -36.67 -30.60 1.34
CA ALA A 669 -36.15 -29.47 2.11
C ALA A 669 -35.30 -29.94 3.30
N ALA A 670 -35.67 -31.04 3.96
CA ALA A 670 -34.86 -31.63 5.03
C ALA A 670 -33.53 -32.17 4.51
N ILE A 671 -33.53 -32.88 3.37
CA ILE A 671 -32.30 -33.39 2.74
C ILE A 671 -31.40 -32.22 2.32
N GLY A 672 -31.95 -31.26 1.58
CA GLY A 672 -31.20 -30.09 1.13
C GLY A 672 -30.66 -29.27 2.31
N GLY A 673 -31.49 -29.01 3.32
CA GLY A 673 -31.10 -28.32 4.54
C GLY A 673 -29.98 -29.03 5.30
N LEU A 674 -30.04 -30.37 5.43
CA LEU A 674 -28.99 -31.15 6.06
C LEU A 674 -27.66 -31.06 5.29
N LEU A 675 -27.71 -31.22 3.96
CA LEU A 675 -26.53 -31.09 3.10
C LEU A 675 -25.92 -29.67 3.20
N GLY A 676 -26.75 -28.64 3.12
CA GLY A 676 -26.33 -27.24 3.28
C GLY A 676 -25.67 -26.99 4.63
N LEU A 677 -26.26 -27.48 5.71
CA LEU A 677 -25.73 -27.34 7.07
C LEU A 677 -24.38 -28.06 7.23
N LEU A 678 -24.23 -29.26 6.67
CA LEU A 678 -22.96 -29.99 6.66
C LEU A 678 -21.87 -29.26 5.89
N ILE A 679 -22.19 -28.69 4.72
CA ILE A 679 -21.27 -27.89 3.91
C ILE A 679 -20.87 -26.62 4.70
N GLY A 680 -21.84 -25.85 5.17
CA GLY A 680 -21.62 -24.59 5.88
C GLY A 680 -20.80 -24.74 7.17
N ARG A 681 -20.86 -25.89 7.86
CA ARG A 681 -20.05 -26.18 9.06
C ARG A 681 -18.60 -26.56 8.76
N ARG A 682 -18.31 -27.16 7.60
CA ARG A 682 -16.97 -27.69 7.28
C ARG A 682 -16.04 -26.67 6.62
N VAL A 683 -16.58 -25.62 6.01
CA VAL A 683 -15.80 -24.64 5.24
C VAL A 683 -14.94 -23.79 6.18
N THR A 684 -13.68 -23.58 5.81
CA THR A 684 -12.74 -22.70 6.54
C THR A 684 -12.76 -21.27 5.97
N ALA A 685 -12.31 -20.27 6.73
CA ALA A 685 -12.30 -18.87 6.25
C ALA A 685 -11.45 -18.68 4.98
N THR A 686 -10.38 -19.46 4.85
CA THR A 686 -9.54 -19.48 3.63
C THR A 686 -10.26 -20.05 2.41
N GLU A 687 -11.26 -20.91 2.60
CA GLU A 687 -12.01 -21.58 1.54
C GLU A 687 -13.31 -20.86 1.15
N LEU A 688 -13.64 -19.77 1.85
CA LEU A 688 -14.84 -18.97 1.61
C LEU A 688 -15.04 -18.58 0.14
N PRO A 689 -14.03 -18.06 -0.59
CA PRO A 689 -14.25 -17.58 -1.96
C PRO A 689 -14.74 -18.69 -2.91
N GLN A 690 -14.12 -19.87 -2.86
CA GLN A 690 -14.55 -20.98 -3.72
C GLN A 690 -15.90 -21.55 -3.28
N THR A 691 -16.19 -21.63 -1.98
CA THR A 691 -17.49 -22.11 -1.51
C THR A 691 -18.62 -21.18 -1.94
N VAL A 692 -18.44 -19.87 -1.84
CA VAL A 692 -19.42 -18.89 -2.31
C VAL A 692 -19.65 -19.04 -3.82
N ALA A 693 -18.58 -19.19 -4.62
CA ALA A 693 -18.73 -19.49 -6.03
C ALA A 693 -19.54 -20.79 -6.27
N LEU A 694 -19.25 -21.87 -5.54
CA LEU A 694 -20.01 -23.12 -5.68
C LEU A 694 -21.50 -22.92 -5.34
N LEU A 695 -21.83 -22.16 -4.29
CA LEU A 695 -23.21 -21.92 -3.89
C LEU A 695 -23.99 -21.09 -4.93
N HIS A 696 -23.37 -20.09 -5.57
CA HIS A 696 -23.99 -19.38 -6.71
C HIS A 696 -24.32 -20.31 -7.89
N SER A 697 -23.50 -21.35 -8.11
CA SER A 697 -23.77 -22.33 -9.16
C SER A 697 -25.08 -23.09 -8.90
N ILE A 698 -25.36 -23.41 -7.63
CA ILE A 698 -26.57 -24.12 -7.21
C ILE A 698 -27.82 -23.26 -7.48
N VAL A 699 -27.74 -21.95 -7.24
CA VAL A 699 -28.82 -20.99 -7.55
C VAL A 699 -29.06 -20.93 -9.06
N GLY A 700 -27.99 -20.78 -9.86
CA GLY A 700 -28.10 -20.74 -11.32
C GLY A 700 -28.70 -22.01 -11.91
N LEU A 701 -28.31 -23.19 -11.40
CA LEU A 701 -28.90 -24.45 -11.82
C LEU A 701 -30.36 -24.58 -11.40
N SER A 702 -30.70 -24.19 -10.17
CA SER A 702 -32.09 -24.17 -9.69
C SER A 702 -32.97 -23.32 -10.62
N ALA A 703 -32.51 -22.12 -10.99
CA ALA A 703 -33.22 -21.24 -11.90
C ALA A 703 -33.45 -21.84 -13.30
N VAL A 704 -32.45 -22.57 -13.83
CA VAL A 704 -32.60 -23.31 -15.10
C VAL A 704 -33.66 -24.40 -14.96
N LEU A 705 -33.61 -25.20 -13.89
CA LEU A 705 -34.56 -26.30 -13.68
C LEU A 705 -36.00 -25.78 -13.54
N THR A 706 -36.21 -24.71 -12.77
CA THR A 706 -37.52 -24.09 -12.60
C THR A 706 -38.02 -23.49 -13.91
N SER A 707 -37.19 -22.72 -14.62
CA SER A 707 -37.59 -22.06 -15.87
C SER A 707 -37.97 -23.08 -16.95
N VAL A 708 -37.20 -24.17 -17.06
CA VAL A 708 -37.52 -25.28 -17.97
C VAL A 708 -38.79 -26.01 -17.52
N GLY A 709 -38.90 -26.34 -16.24
CA GLY A 709 -40.06 -27.06 -15.71
C GLY A 709 -41.36 -26.27 -15.88
N SER A 710 -41.34 -24.97 -15.62
CA SER A 710 -42.48 -24.06 -15.74
C SER A 710 -43.04 -24.02 -17.17
N VAL A 711 -42.16 -23.94 -18.17
CA VAL A 711 -42.57 -23.98 -19.59
C VAL A 711 -43.13 -25.35 -19.99
N LEU A 712 -42.53 -26.43 -19.49
CA LEU A 712 -42.93 -27.80 -19.88
C LEU A 712 -44.19 -28.30 -19.16
N GLN A 713 -44.62 -27.65 -18.09
CA GLN A 713 -45.78 -28.04 -17.31
C GLN A 713 -47.09 -27.87 -18.08
N ASP A 714 -47.26 -26.75 -18.79
CA ASP A 714 -48.41 -26.51 -19.65
C ASP A 714 -48.05 -25.56 -20.83
N PRO A 715 -47.49 -26.10 -21.92
CA PRO A 715 -47.09 -25.28 -23.07
C PRO A 715 -48.23 -24.56 -23.79
N SER A 716 -49.47 -25.07 -23.68
CA SER A 716 -50.66 -24.53 -24.35
C SER A 716 -51.15 -23.20 -23.77
N HIS A 717 -50.81 -22.91 -22.51
CA HIS A 717 -51.30 -21.74 -21.78
C HIS A 717 -50.21 -20.69 -21.49
N LEU A 718 -49.05 -20.79 -22.15
CA LEU A 718 -47.93 -19.87 -21.95
C LEU A 718 -48.20 -18.49 -22.55
N THR A 719 -48.14 -17.46 -21.72
CA THR A 719 -48.11 -16.07 -22.19
C THR A 719 -46.74 -15.75 -22.79
N THR A 720 -46.69 -14.77 -23.71
CA THR A 720 -45.41 -14.30 -24.27
C THR A 720 -44.46 -13.80 -23.19
N LEU A 721 -44.99 -13.13 -22.16
CA LEU A 721 -44.19 -12.66 -21.02
C LEU A 721 -43.52 -13.84 -20.31
N HIS A 722 -44.29 -14.85 -19.91
CA HIS A 722 -43.77 -16.05 -19.24
C HIS A 722 -42.71 -16.75 -20.09
N ALA A 723 -42.97 -16.93 -21.39
CA ALA A 723 -42.04 -17.59 -22.30
C ALA A 723 -40.71 -16.83 -22.43
N VAL A 724 -40.76 -15.50 -22.59
CA VAL A 724 -39.56 -14.66 -22.66
C VAL A 724 -38.77 -14.72 -21.35
N THR A 725 -39.44 -14.56 -20.21
CA THR A 725 -38.76 -14.48 -18.91
C THR A 725 -38.22 -15.83 -18.46
N ALA A 726 -38.93 -16.93 -18.73
CA ALA A 726 -38.41 -18.29 -18.52
C ALA A 726 -37.17 -18.55 -19.38
N TYR A 727 -37.18 -18.16 -20.66
CA TYR A 727 -36.02 -18.31 -21.54
C TYR A 727 -34.82 -17.50 -21.02
N LEU A 728 -35.04 -16.25 -20.59
CA LEU A 728 -34.00 -15.44 -19.96
C LEU A 728 -33.51 -16.05 -18.63
N GLY A 729 -34.39 -16.67 -17.84
CA GLY A 729 -34.04 -17.43 -16.65
C GLY A 729 -33.08 -18.59 -16.95
N VAL A 730 -33.31 -19.33 -18.04
CA VAL A 730 -32.37 -20.37 -18.53
C VAL A 730 -31.04 -19.77 -18.95
N VAL A 731 -31.04 -18.65 -19.67
CA VAL A 731 -29.80 -18.00 -20.14
C VAL A 731 -28.96 -17.49 -18.97
N ILE A 732 -29.56 -16.70 -18.09
CA ILE A 732 -28.87 -16.09 -16.95
C ILE A 732 -28.45 -17.17 -15.95
N GLY A 733 -29.36 -18.10 -15.61
CA GLY A 733 -29.08 -19.22 -14.71
C GLY A 733 -28.00 -20.16 -15.24
N GLY A 734 -28.03 -20.46 -16.54
CA GLY A 734 -27.05 -21.35 -17.17
C GLY A 734 -25.64 -20.76 -17.25
N ILE A 735 -25.53 -19.46 -17.58
CA ILE A 735 -24.25 -18.73 -17.52
C ILE A 735 -23.73 -18.70 -16.08
N THR A 736 -24.62 -18.45 -15.11
CA THR A 736 -24.28 -18.42 -13.69
C THR A 736 -23.77 -19.77 -13.20
N PHE A 737 -24.43 -20.86 -13.55
CA PHE A 737 -24.05 -22.22 -13.17
C PHE A 737 -22.62 -22.57 -13.61
N THR A 738 -22.35 -22.56 -14.92
CA THR A 738 -21.04 -22.99 -15.42
C THR A 738 -19.94 -21.98 -15.15
N GLY A 739 -20.24 -20.67 -15.20
CA GLY A 739 -19.29 -19.64 -14.83
C GLY A 739 -18.82 -19.81 -13.38
N SER A 740 -19.76 -20.06 -12.47
CA SER A 740 -19.48 -20.25 -11.05
C SER A 740 -18.71 -21.53 -10.77
N ILE A 741 -18.98 -22.62 -11.49
CA ILE A 741 -18.17 -23.86 -11.43
C ILE A 741 -16.72 -23.59 -11.85
N VAL A 742 -16.50 -22.86 -12.96
CA VAL A 742 -15.14 -22.54 -13.40
C VAL A 742 -14.42 -21.65 -12.38
N ALA A 743 -15.11 -20.66 -11.82
CA ALA A 743 -14.56 -19.81 -10.76
C ALA A 743 -14.18 -20.65 -9.52
N PHE A 744 -15.06 -21.54 -9.06
CA PHE A 744 -14.78 -22.50 -7.98
C PHE A 744 -13.53 -23.33 -8.26
N LEU A 745 -13.44 -23.95 -9.45
CA LEU A 745 -12.31 -24.81 -9.81
C LEU A 745 -10.98 -24.04 -9.86
N LYS A 746 -10.98 -22.79 -10.33
CA LYS A 746 -9.79 -21.91 -10.36
C LYS A 746 -9.36 -21.50 -8.95
N LEU A 747 -10.30 -21.07 -8.11
CA LEU A 747 -10.02 -20.62 -6.75
C LEU A 747 -9.54 -21.76 -5.85
N ALA A 748 -10.14 -22.94 -6.02
CA ALA A 748 -9.72 -24.18 -5.36
C ALA A 748 -8.43 -24.78 -5.94
N ALA A 749 -7.80 -24.12 -6.93
CA ALA A 749 -6.59 -24.57 -7.62
C ALA A 749 -6.71 -25.99 -8.22
N LYS A 750 -7.92 -26.43 -8.57
CA LYS A 750 -8.18 -27.71 -9.27
C LYS A 750 -7.93 -27.59 -10.77
N ILE A 751 -7.97 -26.38 -11.32
CA ILE A 751 -7.54 -26.05 -12.68
C ILE A 751 -6.60 -24.84 -12.64
N SER A 752 -5.88 -24.60 -13.74
CA SER A 752 -4.94 -23.48 -13.85
C SER A 752 -5.63 -22.13 -13.61
N SER A 753 -4.99 -21.29 -12.79
CA SER A 753 -5.43 -19.92 -12.53
C SER A 753 -5.12 -18.94 -13.67
N ARG A 754 -4.36 -19.35 -14.69
CA ARG A 754 -4.08 -18.50 -15.85
C ARG A 754 -5.32 -18.35 -16.74
N ALA A 755 -5.44 -17.19 -17.38
CA ALA A 755 -6.47 -16.93 -18.38
C ALA A 755 -6.32 -17.88 -19.57
N LEU A 756 -7.34 -18.68 -19.88
CA LEU A 756 -7.34 -19.56 -21.06
C LEU A 756 -7.44 -18.71 -22.33
N ARG A 757 -6.43 -18.79 -23.19
CA ARG A 757 -6.38 -18.07 -24.47
C ARG A 757 -6.96 -18.93 -25.60
N LEU A 758 -8.26 -18.78 -25.86
CA LEU A 758 -8.90 -19.37 -27.04
C LEU A 758 -8.70 -18.45 -28.26
N PRO A 759 -8.26 -18.98 -29.42
CA PRO A 759 -8.18 -18.20 -30.65
C PRO A 759 -9.58 -17.71 -31.04
N GLY A 760 -9.72 -16.41 -31.34
CA GLY A 760 -11.02 -15.83 -31.68
C GLY A 760 -12.05 -15.82 -30.53
N LYS A 761 -11.62 -15.81 -29.25
CA LYS A 761 -12.54 -15.86 -28.07
C LYS A 761 -13.72 -14.90 -28.13
N HIS A 762 -13.54 -13.69 -28.67
CA HIS A 762 -14.62 -12.71 -28.77
C HIS A 762 -15.68 -13.13 -29.80
N ILE A 763 -15.25 -13.68 -30.93
CA ILE A 763 -16.14 -14.22 -31.96
C ILE A 763 -16.95 -15.39 -31.39
N ILE A 764 -16.29 -16.33 -30.70
CA ILE A 764 -16.97 -17.45 -30.03
C ILE A 764 -18.00 -16.94 -29.02
N ASN A 765 -17.62 -15.98 -28.19
CA ASN A 765 -18.49 -15.45 -27.15
C ASN A 765 -19.68 -14.65 -27.70
N ILE A 766 -19.50 -13.91 -28.79
CA ILE A 766 -20.57 -13.17 -29.47
C ILE A 766 -21.47 -14.15 -30.23
N SER A 767 -20.90 -15.16 -30.89
CA SER A 767 -21.67 -16.16 -31.64
C SER A 767 -22.53 -17.02 -30.72
N LEU A 768 -22.03 -17.42 -29.54
CA LEU A 768 -22.81 -18.13 -28.54
C LEU A 768 -24.01 -17.29 -28.05
N LEU A 769 -23.81 -15.99 -27.82
CA LEU A 769 -24.90 -15.09 -27.41
C LEU A 769 -25.90 -14.87 -28.56
N GLY A 770 -25.42 -14.64 -29.77
CA GLY A 770 -26.25 -14.47 -30.96
C GLY A 770 -27.05 -15.72 -31.30
N ALA A 771 -26.45 -16.91 -31.17
CA ALA A 771 -27.14 -18.18 -31.33
C ALA A 771 -28.23 -18.36 -30.26
N ASN A 772 -27.97 -17.91 -29.02
CA ASN A 772 -28.97 -17.94 -27.95
C ASN A 772 -30.15 -16.99 -28.22
N ALA A 773 -29.89 -15.80 -28.77
CA ALA A 773 -30.92 -14.86 -29.19
C ALA A 773 -31.75 -15.39 -30.38
N ALA A 774 -31.08 -16.03 -31.35
CA ALA A 774 -31.76 -16.66 -32.49
C ALA A 774 -32.64 -17.84 -32.06
N THR A 775 -32.16 -18.66 -31.11
CA THR A 775 -32.96 -19.76 -30.53
C THR A 775 -34.12 -19.24 -29.70
N MET A 776 -33.99 -18.08 -29.03
CA MET A 776 -35.12 -17.40 -28.38
C MET A 776 -36.17 -16.95 -29.40
N ALA A 777 -35.76 -16.31 -30.49
CA ALA A 777 -36.69 -15.91 -31.55
C ALA A 777 -37.43 -17.12 -32.14
N GLY A 778 -36.70 -18.21 -32.42
CA GLY A 778 -37.28 -19.49 -32.84
C GLY A 778 -38.31 -20.03 -31.84
N PHE A 779 -37.94 -20.07 -30.56
CA PHE A 779 -38.83 -20.49 -29.47
C PHE A 779 -40.13 -19.68 -29.46
N LEU A 780 -40.04 -18.34 -29.47
CA LEU A 780 -41.20 -17.45 -29.44
C LEU A 780 -42.09 -17.60 -30.67
N THR A 781 -41.51 -17.75 -31.87
CA THR A 781 -42.30 -17.99 -33.10
C THR A 781 -42.98 -19.35 -33.12
N SER A 782 -42.42 -20.34 -32.41
CA SER A 782 -42.98 -21.67 -32.31
C SER A 782 -44.06 -21.80 -31.23
N LEU A 783 -44.20 -20.84 -30.30
CA LEU A 783 -45.17 -20.92 -29.19
C LEU A 783 -46.60 -21.29 -29.60
N PRO A 784 -47.19 -20.74 -30.68
CA PRO A 784 -48.57 -21.07 -31.05
C PRO A 784 -48.78 -22.51 -31.51
N THR A 785 -47.70 -23.23 -31.88
CA THR A 785 -47.73 -24.58 -32.43
C THR A 785 -46.79 -25.54 -31.69
N SER A 786 -46.17 -25.11 -30.60
CA SER A 786 -45.12 -25.85 -29.93
C SER A 786 -45.69 -27.03 -29.14
N THR A 787 -45.27 -28.23 -29.48
CA THR A 787 -45.43 -29.39 -28.60
C THR A 787 -44.45 -29.29 -27.43
N PRO A 788 -44.69 -29.98 -26.29
CA PRO A 788 -43.75 -30.02 -25.18
C PRO A 788 -42.32 -30.42 -25.62
N LEU A 789 -42.20 -31.30 -26.62
CA LEU A 789 -40.91 -31.71 -27.18
C LEU A 789 -40.19 -30.57 -27.93
N VAL A 790 -40.93 -29.75 -28.69
CA VAL A 790 -40.36 -28.59 -29.39
C VAL A 790 -39.88 -27.55 -28.38
N ALA A 791 -40.71 -27.21 -27.39
CA ALA A 791 -40.32 -26.30 -26.31
C ALA A 791 -39.08 -26.82 -25.54
N ALA A 792 -39.05 -28.11 -25.19
CA ALA A 792 -37.90 -28.74 -24.54
C ALA A 792 -36.62 -28.66 -25.39
N SER A 793 -36.73 -28.77 -26.72
CA SER A 793 -35.56 -28.72 -27.61
C SER A 793 -34.94 -27.31 -27.67
N PHE A 794 -35.76 -26.26 -27.74
CA PHE A 794 -35.27 -24.87 -27.70
C PHE A 794 -34.64 -24.53 -26.35
N LEU A 795 -35.29 -24.89 -25.25
CA LEU A 795 -34.77 -24.64 -23.91
C LEU A 795 -33.52 -25.48 -23.61
N GLY A 796 -33.46 -26.72 -24.10
CA GLY A 796 -32.27 -27.56 -24.03
C GLY A 796 -31.10 -26.98 -24.82
N ALA A 797 -31.36 -26.47 -26.04
CA ALA A 797 -30.36 -25.76 -26.83
C ALA A 797 -29.88 -24.49 -26.11
N SER A 798 -30.80 -23.69 -25.57
CA SER A 798 -30.48 -22.51 -24.76
C SER A 798 -29.62 -22.87 -23.55
N THR A 799 -29.95 -23.96 -22.84
CA THR A 799 -29.18 -24.43 -21.69
C THR A 799 -27.74 -24.76 -22.09
N VAL A 800 -27.54 -25.53 -23.17
CA VAL A 800 -26.20 -25.90 -23.66
C VAL A 800 -25.41 -24.65 -24.10
N LEU A 801 -26.03 -23.75 -24.86
CA LEU A 801 -25.39 -22.51 -25.31
C LEU A 801 -24.98 -21.62 -24.14
N SER A 802 -25.84 -21.51 -23.12
CA SER A 802 -25.60 -20.72 -21.91
C SER A 802 -24.51 -21.34 -21.03
N PHE A 803 -24.49 -22.68 -20.92
CA PHE A 803 -23.44 -23.42 -20.22
C PHE A 803 -22.09 -23.21 -20.90
N LEU A 804 -22.03 -23.34 -22.23
CA LEU A 804 -20.81 -23.07 -22.99
C LEU A 804 -20.36 -21.62 -22.83
N LYS A 805 -21.30 -20.67 -22.87
CA LYS A 805 -21.04 -19.25 -22.70
C LYS A 805 -20.46 -18.90 -21.33
N GLY A 806 -21.03 -19.45 -20.26
CA GLY A 806 -20.52 -19.26 -18.89
C GLY A 806 -19.12 -19.86 -18.73
N TYR A 807 -18.88 -21.04 -19.31
CA TYR A 807 -17.56 -21.67 -19.33
C TYR A 807 -16.54 -20.84 -20.10
N THR A 808 -16.80 -20.50 -21.37
CA THR A 808 -15.84 -19.79 -22.25
C THR A 808 -15.48 -18.42 -21.71
N THR A 809 -16.47 -17.69 -21.18
CA THR A 809 -16.25 -16.35 -20.62
C THR A 809 -15.40 -16.43 -19.36
N THR A 810 -15.75 -17.30 -18.40
CA THR A 810 -15.04 -17.39 -17.11
C THR A 810 -13.67 -18.07 -17.20
N ALA A 811 -13.53 -19.05 -18.11
CA ALA A 811 -12.25 -19.70 -18.37
C ALA A 811 -11.20 -18.72 -18.92
N ALA A 812 -11.64 -17.70 -19.68
CA ALA A 812 -10.77 -16.68 -20.26
C ALA A 812 -10.29 -15.60 -19.27
N ILE A 813 -10.78 -15.59 -18.02
CA ILE A 813 -10.42 -14.58 -17.01
C ILE A 813 -9.31 -15.13 -16.08
N GLY A 814 -8.37 -14.29 -15.69
CA GLY A 814 -7.25 -14.68 -14.82
C GLY A 814 -7.64 -14.86 -13.35
N GLY A 815 -6.84 -15.64 -12.61
CA GLY A 815 -7.10 -16.03 -11.23
C GLY A 815 -7.25 -14.88 -10.23
N ALA A 816 -6.55 -13.75 -10.41
CA ALA A 816 -6.71 -12.62 -9.50
C ALA A 816 -7.85 -11.67 -9.88
N ASP A 817 -8.40 -11.80 -11.10
CA ASP A 817 -9.63 -11.12 -11.51
C ASP A 817 -10.89 -11.92 -11.11
N MET A 818 -10.72 -13.14 -10.59
CA MET A 818 -11.81 -14.00 -10.11
C MET A 818 -12.73 -13.35 -9.06
N PRO A 819 -12.26 -12.51 -8.12
CA PRO A 819 -13.14 -11.86 -7.16
C PRO A 819 -14.22 -11.01 -7.85
N VAL A 820 -13.86 -10.28 -8.92
CA VAL A 820 -14.82 -9.52 -9.74
C VAL A 820 -15.81 -10.47 -10.39
N VAL A 821 -15.34 -11.59 -10.96
CA VAL A 821 -16.22 -12.58 -11.59
C VAL A 821 -17.23 -13.16 -10.58
N ILE A 822 -16.82 -13.46 -9.35
CA ILE A 822 -17.73 -13.95 -8.30
C ILE A 822 -18.85 -12.92 -8.05
N THR A 823 -18.53 -11.63 -7.94
CA THR A 823 -19.54 -10.58 -7.72
C THR A 823 -20.48 -10.41 -8.92
N VAL A 824 -19.98 -10.53 -10.15
CA VAL A 824 -20.81 -10.49 -11.38
C VAL A 824 -21.76 -11.68 -11.43
N LEU A 825 -21.29 -12.87 -11.10
CA LEU A 825 -22.13 -14.08 -11.07
C LEU A 825 -23.13 -14.04 -9.90
N ASN A 826 -22.79 -13.40 -8.79
CA ASN A 826 -23.74 -13.09 -7.72
C ASN A 826 -24.86 -12.17 -8.25
N ALA A 827 -24.51 -11.13 -9.01
CA ALA A 827 -25.50 -10.24 -9.63
C ALA A 827 -26.43 -11.02 -10.59
N TYR A 828 -25.86 -11.91 -11.41
CA TYR A 828 -26.64 -12.75 -12.31
C TYR A 828 -27.58 -13.70 -11.56
N SER A 829 -27.16 -14.24 -10.41
CA SER A 829 -28.04 -15.04 -9.57
C SER A 829 -29.27 -14.23 -9.13
N GLY A 830 -29.10 -12.97 -8.73
CA GLY A 830 -30.21 -12.06 -8.41
C GLY A 830 -31.12 -11.78 -9.61
N PHE A 831 -30.55 -11.48 -10.78
CA PHE A 831 -31.34 -11.24 -12.00
C PHE A 831 -32.05 -12.50 -12.52
N ALA A 832 -31.54 -13.70 -12.23
CA ALA A 832 -32.26 -14.95 -12.50
C ALA A 832 -33.53 -15.06 -11.62
N LEU A 833 -33.44 -14.72 -10.32
CA LEU A 833 -34.63 -14.62 -9.46
C LEU A 833 -35.62 -13.57 -9.96
N VAL A 834 -35.15 -12.44 -10.48
CA VAL A 834 -36.04 -11.44 -11.11
C VAL A 834 -36.78 -12.07 -12.28
N ALA A 835 -36.09 -12.78 -13.17
CA ALA A 835 -36.70 -13.45 -14.33
C ALA A 835 -37.76 -14.48 -13.90
N GLU A 836 -37.50 -15.27 -12.86
CA GLU A 836 -38.49 -16.18 -12.26
C GLU A 836 -39.66 -15.44 -11.61
N GLY A 837 -39.40 -14.29 -10.99
CA GLY A 837 -40.43 -13.42 -10.42
C GLY A 837 -41.40 -12.89 -11.49
N PHE A 838 -40.87 -12.42 -12.63
CA PHE A 838 -41.72 -12.04 -13.77
C PHE A 838 -42.46 -13.23 -14.39
N MET A 839 -41.82 -14.40 -14.45
CA MET A 839 -42.41 -15.62 -14.99
C MET A 839 -43.61 -16.11 -14.17
N LEU A 840 -43.54 -15.97 -12.85
CA LEU A 840 -44.54 -16.48 -11.90
C LEU A 840 -45.45 -15.38 -11.31
N ASP A 841 -45.32 -14.14 -11.79
CA ASP A 841 -45.99 -12.96 -11.22
C ASP A 841 -45.81 -12.86 -9.69
N ASN A 842 -44.58 -13.06 -9.24
CA ASN A 842 -44.24 -13.17 -7.82
C ASN A 842 -43.41 -11.98 -7.35
N SER A 843 -44.05 -11.06 -6.65
CA SER A 843 -43.44 -9.81 -6.16
C SER A 843 -42.30 -10.01 -5.16
N LEU A 844 -42.28 -11.13 -4.41
CA LEU A 844 -41.18 -11.47 -3.51
C LEU A 844 -39.90 -11.76 -4.29
N LEU A 845 -39.99 -12.63 -5.31
CA LEU A 845 -38.85 -13.00 -6.15
C LEU A 845 -38.30 -11.79 -6.92
N VAL A 846 -39.18 -10.92 -7.43
CA VAL A 846 -38.78 -9.67 -8.08
C VAL A 846 -38.04 -8.75 -7.10
N SER A 847 -38.58 -8.55 -5.90
CA SER A 847 -38.01 -7.63 -4.90
C SER A 847 -36.64 -8.11 -4.41
N VAL A 848 -36.56 -9.38 -4.00
CA VAL A 848 -35.33 -10.00 -3.49
C VAL A 848 -34.30 -10.19 -4.60
N GLY A 849 -34.72 -10.61 -5.79
CA GLY A 849 -33.84 -10.75 -6.94
C GLY A 849 -33.22 -9.41 -7.34
N SER A 850 -34.01 -8.33 -7.34
CA SER A 850 -33.52 -6.97 -7.63
C SER A 850 -32.47 -6.52 -6.61
N LEU A 851 -32.76 -6.75 -5.31
CA LEU A 851 -31.85 -6.44 -4.21
C LEU A 851 -30.49 -7.13 -4.37
N ILE A 852 -30.48 -8.43 -4.67
CA ILE A 852 -29.25 -9.22 -4.87
C ILE A 852 -28.54 -8.83 -6.16
N GLY A 853 -29.29 -8.62 -7.25
CA GLY A 853 -28.75 -8.24 -8.56
C GLY A 853 -28.02 -6.90 -8.50
N VAL A 854 -28.62 -5.90 -7.85
CA VAL A 854 -28.00 -4.60 -7.62
C VAL A 854 -26.81 -4.71 -6.67
N SER A 855 -26.92 -5.51 -5.60
CA SER A 855 -25.81 -5.76 -4.67
C SER A 855 -24.56 -6.31 -5.36
N GLY A 856 -24.71 -7.38 -6.14
CA GLY A 856 -23.59 -7.96 -6.88
C GLY A 856 -22.99 -6.96 -7.87
N SER A 857 -23.84 -6.18 -8.56
CA SER A 857 -23.40 -5.17 -9.53
C SER A 857 -22.56 -4.06 -8.89
N ILE A 858 -22.96 -3.57 -7.71
CA ILE A 858 -22.22 -2.55 -6.96
C ILE A 858 -20.88 -3.10 -6.46
N LEU A 859 -20.86 -4.31 -5.90
CA LEU A 859 -19.62 -4.94 -5.46
C LEU A 859 -18.65 -5.15 -6.64
N SER A 860 -19.14 -5.54 -7.81
CA SER A 860 -18.33 -5.60 -9.03
C SER A 860 -17.74 -4.25 -9.39
N TYR A 861 -18.54 -3.18 -9.30
CA TYR A 861 -18.07 -1.82 -9.57
C TYR A 861 -17.00 -1.37 -8.58
N ILE A 862 -17.22 -1.54 -7.26
CA ILE A 862 -16.25 -1.17 -6.22
C ILE A 862 -14.92 -1.88 -6.44
N MET A 863 -14.94 -3.19 -6.75
CA MET A 863 -13.73 -3.95 -7.05
C MET A 863 -13.02 -3.46 -8.32
N CYS A 864 -13.77 -3.15 -9.38
CA CYS A 864 -13.22 -2.58 -10.60
C CYS A 864 -12.53 -1.23 -10.37
N VAL A 865 -13.17 -0.32 -9.61
CA VAL A 865 -12.61 0.99 -9.26
C VAL A 865 -11.35 0.83 -8.41
N ALA A 866 -11.37 -0.04 -7.40
CA ALA A 866 -10.22 -0.29 -6.54
C ALA A 866 -9.01 -0.94 -7.27
N MET A 867 -9.22 -1.53 -8.44
CA MET A 867 -8.16 -2.05 -9.32
C MET A 867 -7.79 -1.07 -10.44
N ASN A 868 -8.46 0.08 -10.53
CA ASN A 868 -8.45 0.99 -11.67
C ASN A 868 -8.63 0.28 -13.03
N ARG A 869 -9.57 -0.66 -13.11
CA ARG A 869 -9.90 -1.41 -14.33
C ARG A 869 -11.40 -1.40 -14.58
N SER A 870 -11.82 -1.11 -15.81
CA SER A 870 -13.23 -1.22 -16.19
C SER A 870 -13.70 -2.68 -16.16
N LEU A 871 -15.01 -2.87 -15.91
CA LEU A 871 -15.63 -4.20 -15.96
C LEU A 871 -15.43 -4.89 -17.32
N THR A 872 -15.44 -4.12 -18.41
CA THR A 872 -15.16 -4.63 -19.77
C THR A 872 -13.74 -5.16 -19.90
N ASN A 873 -12.75 -4.45 -19.34
CA ASN A 873 -11.34 -4.87 -19.34
C ASN A 873 -11.14 -6.14 -18.52
N VAL A 874 -11.89 -6.34 -17.44
CA VAL A 874 -11.82 -7.54 -16.59
C VAL A 874 -12.50 -8.74 -17.28
N LEU A 875 -13.74 -8.60 -17.74
CA LEU A 875 -14.52 -9.73 -18.28
C LEU A 875 -14.06 -10.19 -19.66
N PHE A 876 -13.66 -9.26 -20.53
CA PHE A 876 -13.34 -9.58 -21.92
C PHE A 876 -11.83 -9.54 -22.21
N GLY A 877 -11.03 -8.98 -21.30
CA GLY A 877 -9.62 -8.67 -21.53
C GLY A 877 -9.52 -7.47 -22.47
N GLY A 878 -9.17 -6.30 -21.92
CA GLY A 878 -8.95 -5.09 -22.72
C GLY A 878 -7.78 -5.25 -23.69
N ILE A 879 -7.75 -4.38 -24.71
CA ILE A 879 -6.50 -4.00 -25.39
C ILE A 879 -5.60 -3.49 -24.26
N SER A 880 -4.64 -4.30 -23.82
CA SER A 880 -3.68 -3.88 -22.81
C SER A 880 -3.11 -2.53 -23.24
N ALA A 881 -2.89 -1.61 -22.30
CA ALA A 881 -1.97 -0.51 -22.56
C ALA A 881 -0.70 -1.12 -23.20
N PRO A 882 -0.14 -0.49 -24.25
CA PRO A 882 1.06 -1.02 -24.90
C PRO A 882 2.06 -1.36 -23.79
N ALA A 883 2.67 -2.55 -23.89
CA ALA A 883 3.63 -3.01 -22.90
C ALA A 883 4.63 -1.89 -22.66
N ALA A 884 4.53 -1.24 -21.50
CA ALA A 884 5.47 -0.21 -21.14
C ALA A 884 6.84 -0.88 -21.12
N GLU A 885 7.82 -0.25 -21.76
CA GLU A 885 9.21 -0.66 -21.63
C GLU A 885 9.48 -0.83 -20.14
N ASN A 886 9.83 -2.05 -19.73
CA ASN A 886 10.23 -2.33 -18.36
C ASN A 886 11.44 -1.46 -18.04
N LYS A 887 11.22 -0.26 -17.48
CA LYS A 887 12.27 0.52 -16.86
C LYS A 887 12.96 -0.43 -15.89
N LYS A 888 14.23 -0.75 -16.16
CA LYS A 888 15.06 -1.46 -15.20
C LYS A 888 15.09 -0.60 -13.95
N ILE A 889 14.58 -1.13 -12.85
CA ILE A 889 14.68 -0.45 -11.57
C ILE A 889 16.16 -0.45 -11.19
N GLU A 890 16.76 0.73 -11.16
CA GLU A 890 18.13 0.95 -10.71
C GLU A 890 18.15 1.12 -9.19
N GLY A 891 19.00 0.35 -8.50
CA GLY A 891 19.13 0.40 -7.05
C GLY A 891 19.55 -0.95 -6.46
N THR A 892 20.07 -0.92 -5.23
CA THR A 892 20.37 -2.11 -4.44
C THR A 892 19.29 -2.33 -3.40
N ILE A 893 18.91 -3.58 -3.18
CA ILE A 893 17.97 -3.93 -2.11
C ILE A 893 18.71 -3.90 -0.77
N THR A 894 18.06 -3.36 0.27
CA THR A 894 18.55 -3.49 1.64
C THR A 894 17.86 -4.69 2.29
N GLN A 895 18.63 -5.69 2.74
CA GLN A 895 18.08 -6.85 3.44
C GLN A 895 18.12 -6.62 4.96
N THR A 896 17.21 -7.27 5.69
CA THR A 896 17.17 -7.27 7.15
C THR A 896 16.94 -8.68 7.68
N THR A 897 17.18 -8.88 8.97
CA THR A 897 17.01 -10.17 9.66
C THR A 897 15.80 -10.13 10.60
N VAL A 898 15.42 -11.31 11.11
CA VAL A 898 14.35 -11.40 12.12
C VAL A 898 14.72 -10.61 13.37
N ASP A 899 15.97 -10.71 13.85
CA ASP A 899 16.41 -10.03 15.07
C ASP A 899 16.35 -8.50 14.94
N GLU A 900 16.79 -7.97 13.79
CA GLU A 900 16.68 -6.53 13.49
C GLU A 900 15.22 -6.08 13.38
N THR A 901 14.35 -6.94 12.86
CA THR A 901 12.91 -6.66 12.76
C THR A 901 12.26 -6.63 14.14
N VAL A 902 12.62 -7.56 15.01
CA VAL A 902 12.17 -7.61 16.42
C VAL A 902 12.65 -6.38 17.18
N GLU A 903 13.89 -5.94 16.96
CA GLU A 903 14.42 -4.72 17.57
C GLU A 903 13.70 -3.47 17.08
N ALA A 904 13.46 -3.35 15.77
CA ALA A 904 12.71 -2.23 15.20
C ALA A 904 11.28 -2.18 15.75
N LEU A 905 10.61 -3.33 15.85
CA LEU A 905 9.27 -3.46 16.44
C LEU A 905 9.24 -3.04 17.92
N ALA A 906 10.24 -3.45 18.70
CA ALA A 906 10.31 -3.15 20.13
C ALA A 906 10.61 -1.68 20.43
N ASN A 907 11.27 -0.96 19.51
CA ASN A 907 11.67 0.43 19.65
C ASN A 907 10.70 1.43 18.96
N SER A 908 9.55 0.96 18.45
CA SER A 908 8.56 1.79 17.75
C SER A 908 7.42 2.19 18.69
N ASP A 909 6.92 3.41 18.55
CA ASP A 909 5.72 3.88 19.27
C ASP A 909 4.45 3.64 18.43
N SER A 910 4.56 3.71 17.10
CA SER A 910 3.46 3.45 16.16
C SER A 910 3.87 2.46 15.06
N VAL A 911 3.07 1.40 14.91
CA VAL A 911 3.27 0.34 13.91
C VAL A 911 2.02 0.17 13.04
N ILE A 912 2.19 0.14 11.72
CA ILE A 912 1.13 -0.25 10.77
C ILE A 912 1.47 -1.60 10.13
N LEU A 913 0.52 -2.52 10.12
CA LEU A 913 0.62 -3.80 9.43
C LEU A 913 -0.21 -3.76 8.15
N VAL A 914 0.44 -3.82 7.00
CA VAL A 914 -0.20 -3.97 5.69
C VAL A 914 -0.24 -5.45 5.35
N VAL A 915 -1.43 -6.05 5.35
CA VAL A 915 -1.59 -7.48 5.05
C VAL A 915 -2.08 -7.71 3.62
N GLY A 916 -1.50 -8.70 2.95
CA GLY A 916 -1.93 -9.16 1.64
C GLY A 916 -2.30 -10.64 1.61
N TYR A 917 -2.65 -11.14 0.42
CA TYR A 917 -3.03 -12.54 0.26
C TYR A 917 -1.91 -13.54 0.64
N GLY A 918 -0.64 -13.12 0.59
CA GLY A 918 0.48 -13.97 1.04
C GLY A 918 0.37 -14.39 2.51
N MET A 919 -0.22 -13.55 3.37
CA MET A 919 -0.54 -13.91 4.76
C MET A 919 -1.50 -15.11 4.82
N ALA A 920 -2.58 -15.05 4.03
CA ALA A 920 -3.62 -16.08 4.00
C ALA A 920 -3.09 -17.42 3.50
N VAL A 921 -2.24 -17.40 2.46
CA VAL A 921 -1.62 -18.61 1.89
C VAL A 921 -0.73 -19.32 2.91
N ALA A 922 0.05 -18.55 3.68
CA ALA A 922 0.93 -19.10 4.70
C ALA A 922 0.20 -19.46 6.01
N LYS A 923 -1.06 -19.02 6.18
CA LYS A 923 -1.80 -19.05 7.45
C LYS A 923 -1.09 -18.30 8.58
N ALA A 924 -0.49 -17.15 8.26
CA ALA A 924 0.31 -16.35 9.19
C ALA A 924 -0.53 -15.45 10.12
N GLN A 925 -1.85 -15.32 9.90
CA GLN A 925 -2.73 -14.40 10.65
C GLN A 925 -2.73 -14.65 12.16
N TYR A 926 -2.58 -15.91 12.60
CA TYR A 926 -2.53 -16.25 14.02
C TYR A 926 -1.29 -15.71 14.70
N ALA A 927 -0.12 -15.90 14.08
CA ALA A 927 1.15 -15.34 14.57
C ALA A 927 1.10 -13.80 14.60
N ILE A 928 0.52 -13.18 13.58
CA ILE A 928 0.35 -11.73 13.50
C ILE A 928 -0.56 -11.20 14.61
N SER A 929 -1.64 -11.90 14.95
CA SER A 929 -2.54 -11.54 16.05
C SER A 929 -1.83 -11.59 17.40
N GLU A 930 -0.99 -12.60 17.62
CA GLU A 930 -0.19 -12.70 18.85
C GLU A 930 0.87 -11.61 18.93
N ILE A 931 1.59 -11.33 17.84
CA ILE A 931 2.53 -10.19 17.74
C ILE A 931 1.81 -8.89 18.07
N THR A 932 0.64 -8.66 17.48
CA THR A 932 -0.19 -7.47 17.73
C THR A 932 -0.54 -7.34 19.21
N SER A 933 -0.94 -8.44 19.84
CA SER A 933 -1.30 -8.47 21.25
C SER A 933 -0.09 -8.19 22.15
N MET A 934 1.09 -8.73 21.81
CA MET A 934 2.33 -8.47 22.55
C MET A 934 2.79 -7.02 22.46
N LEU A 935 2.71 -6.41 21.28
CA LEU A 935 3.07 -5.01 21.07
C LEU A 935 2.09 -4.07 21.78
N ARG A 936 0.78 -4.31 21.67
CA ARG A 936 -0.23 -3.52 22.37
C ARG A 936 -0.13 -3.64 23.88
N ALA A 937 0.31 -4.77 24.41
CA ALA A 937 0.59 -4.93 25.84
C ALA A 937 1.75 -4.04 26.33
N LYS A 938 2.58 -3.51 25.43
CA LYS A 938 3.63 -2.53 25.68
C LYS A 938 3.21 -1.09 25.34
N ASP A 939 1.92 -0.83 25.18
CA ASP A 939 1.33 0.46 24.81
C ASP A 939 1.74 0.99 23.41
N ILE A 940 2.24 0.10 22.54
CA ILE A 940 2.56 0.45 21.15
C ILE A 940 1.26 0.58 20.35
N LYS A 941 1.11 1.67 19.59
CA LYS A 941 -0.05 1.93 18.72
C LYS A 941 0.03 1.05 17.47
N VAL A 942 -0.58 -0.13 17.52
CA VAL A 942 -0.64 -1.07 16.40
C VAL A 942 -1.95 -0.96 15.63
N ARG A 943 -1.87 -0.76 14.31
CA ARG A 943 -3.02 -0.67 13.40
C ARG A 943 -2.81 -1.52 12.16
N PHE A 944 -3.89 -2.00 11.54
CA PHE A 944 -3.86 -2.72 10.27
C PHE A 944 -4.39 -1.83 9.15
N ALA A 945 -3.73 -1.91 8.00
CA ALA A 945 -4.14 -1.25 6.78
C ALA A 945 -4.56 -2.28 5.74
N ILE A 946 -5.85 -2.27 5.38
CA ILE A 946 -6.43 -3.22 4.42
C ILE A 946 -6.70 -2.50 3.09
N HIS A 947 -6.15 -3.06 2.03
CA HIS A 947 -6.49 -2.62 0.67
C HIS A 947 -7.80 -3.28 0.23
N PRO A 948 -8.74 -2.57 -0.44
CA PRO A 948 -10.06 -3.14 -0.79
C PRO A 948 -10.01 -4.44 -1.63
N VAL A 949 -9.00 -4.57 -2.49
CA VAL A 949 -8.77 -5.80 -3.30
C VAL A 949 -7.72 -6.76 -2.71
N ALA A 950 -7.29 -6.58 -1.46
CA ALA A 950 -6.42 -7.54 -0.80
C ALA A 950 -7.17 -8.86 -0.55
N GLY A 951 -6.72 -9.93 -1.21
CA GLY A 951 -7.27 -11.27 -1.06
C GLY A 951 -7.80 -11.86 -2.38
N ARG A 952 -8.67 -12.86 -2.26
CA ARG A 952 -9.39 -13.52 -3.36
C ARG A 952 -10.90 -13.32 -3.31
N MET A 953 -11.38 -12.48 -2.40
CA MET A 953 -12.79 -12.09 -2.24
C MET A 953 -12.83 -10.73 -1.52
N PRO A 954 -13.82 -9.85 -1.82
CA PRO A 954 -13.96 -8.57 -1.14
C PRO A 954 -14.06 -8.74 0.39
N GLY A 955 -13.20 -8.08 1.15
CA GLY A 955 -13.17 -8.16 2.61
C GLY A 955 -12.60 -9.46 3.20
N GLN A 956 -11.95 -10.32 2.39
CA GLN A 956 -11.42 -11.59 2.87
C GLN A 956 -10.36 -11.42 3.97
N CYS A 957 -9.46 -10.43 3.82
CA CYS A 957 -8.44 -10.16 4.82
C CYS A 957 -9.06 -9.75 6.16
N ASN A 958 -10.14 -8.97 6.18
CA ASN A 958 -10.86 -8.59 7.41
C ASN A 958 -11.39 -9.83 8.13
N VAL A 959 -12.02 -10.77 7.40
CA VAL A 959 -12.54 -12.01 8.00
C VAL A 959 -11.42 -12.90 8.54
N LEU A 960 -10.27 -12.99 7.84
CA LEU A 960 -9.13 -13.79 8.31
C LEU A 960 -8.47 -13.20 9.57
N LEU A 961 -8.40 -11.87 9.66
CA LEU A 961 -7.92 -11.19 10.87
C LEU A 961 -8.90 -11.38 12.03
N ALA A 962 -10.21 -11.27 11.76
CA ALA A 962 -11.24 -11.56 12.75
C ALA A 962 -11.20 -13.02 13.24
N GLU A 963 -10.99 -13.99 12.34
CA GLU A 963 -10.77 -15.40 12.70
C GLU A 963 -9.56 -15.57 13.64
N ALA A 964 -8.50 -14.81 13.41
CA ALA A 964 -7.33 -14.76 14.30
C ALA A 964 -7.56 -13.93 15.57
N SER A 965 -8.79 -13.49 15.86
CA SER A 965 -9.16 -12.67 17.02
C SER A 965 -8.50 -11.28 17.06
N VAL A 966 -8.14 -10.72 15.89
CA VAL A 966 -7.72 -9.31 15.81
C VAL A 966 -8.95 -8.42 15.97
N PRO A 967 -8.96 -7.48 16.94
CA PRO A 967 -10.07 -6.55 17.13
C PRO A 967 -10.31 -5.68 15.88
N TYR A 968 -11.57 -5.53 15.46
CA TYR A 968 -11.90 -4.79 14.23
C TYR A 968 -11.67 -3.28 14.31
N ASP A 969 -11.55 -2.72 15.52
CA ASP A 969 -11.33 -1.29 15.77
C ASP A 969 -9.90 -0.82 15.48
N ILE A 970 -8.97 -1.78 15.34
CA ILE A 970 -7.61 -1.51 14.88
C ILE A 970 -7.39 -1.92 13.42
N VAL A 971 -8.45 -2.29 12.69
CA VAL A 971 -8.40 -2.69 11.29
C VAL A 971 -9.07 -1.62 10.45
N PHE A 972 -8.26 -0.88 9.69
CA PHE A 972 -8.70 0.27 8.90
C PHE A 972 -8.65 -0.05 7.42
N GLU A 973 -9.60 0.55 6.69
CA GLU A 973 -9.60 0.54 5.25
C GLU A 973 -8.58 1.56 4.71
N MET A 974 -8.16 1.37 3.46
CA MET A 974 -7.12 2.18 2.81
C MET A 974 -7.37 3.70 2.91
N ASP A 975 -8.61 4.15 2.68
CA ASP A 975 -8.95 5.57 2.69
C ASP A 975 -8.92 6.18 4.10
N GLU A 976 -9.05 5.35 5.15
CA GLU A 976 -9.05 5.78 6.55
C GLU A 976 -7.63 5.93 7.11
N ILE A 977 -6.66 5.17 6.59
CA ILE A 977 -5.30 5.05 7.17
C ILE A 977 -4.18 5.63 6.29
N ASN A 978 -4.47 6.01 5.04
CA ASN A 978 -3.44 6.41 4.09
C ASN A 978 -2.67 7.69 4.50
N ASP A 979 -3.32 8.59 5.25
CA ASP A 979 -2.69 9.82 5.75
C ASP A 979 -1.78 9.57 6.98
N ASP A 980 -2.03 8.48 7.72
CA ASP A 980 -1.32 8.12 8.94
C ASP A 980 0.09 7.54 8.70
N PHE A 981 0.40 7.10 7.46
CA PHE A 981 1.69 6.50 7.16
C PHE A 981 2.87 7.45 7.42
N LYS A 982 2.70 8.76 7.19
CA LYS A 982 3.77 9.76 7.41
C LYS A 982 4.22 9.87 8.86
N GLU A 983 3.29 9.62 9.80
CA GLU A 983 3.52 9.70 11.24
C GLU A 983 3.91 8.35 11.86
N THR A 984 3.99 7.29 11.05
CA THR A 984 4.23 5.92 11.51
C THR A 984 5.73 5.58 11.51
N ASP A 985 6.20 5.03 12.64
CA ASP A 985 7.61 4.66 12.81
C ASP A 985 7.99 3.46 11.96
N LEU A 986 7.16 2.42 12.00
CA LEU A 986 7.43 1.17 11.30
C LEU A 986 6.17 0.63 10.60
N THR A 987 6.31 0.34 9.31
CA THR A 987 5.29 -0.40 8.55
C THR A 987 5.80 -1.78 8.18
N LEU A 988 5.06 -2.83 8.58
CA LEU A 988 5.30 -4.20 8.12
C LEU A 988 4.36 -4.55 6.97
N VAL A 989 4.93 -4.83 5.80
CA VAL A 989 4.21 -5.27 4.62
C VAL A 989 4.30 -6.78 4.51
N ILE A 990 3.19 -7.48 4.78
CA ILE A 990 3.15 -8.94 4.91
C ILE A 990 2.38 -9.55 3.74
N GLY A 991 3.12 -10.09 2.77
CA GLY A 991 2.51 -10.80 1.64
C GLY A 991 1.67 -9.93 0.70
N ALA A 992 1.92 -8.63 0.67
CA ALA A 992 1.37 -7.65 -0.26
C ALA A 992 2.45 -7.18 -1.26
N ASN A 993 2.06 -6.81 -2.48
CA ASN A 993 2.97 -6.28 -3.48
C ASN A 993 2.32 -5.15 -4.29
N ASP A 994 1.35 -5.49 -5.16
CA ASP A 994 0.72 -4.50 -6.04
C ASP A 994 -0.03 -3.41 -5.26
N THR A 995 -0.65 -3.78 -4.13
CA THR A 995 -1.42 -2.88 -3.26
C THR A 995 -0.58 -1.87 -2.48
N VAL A 996 0.75 -1.97 -2.55
CA VAL A 996 1.72 -1.05 -1.93
C VAL A 996 2.73 -0.53 -2.95
N ASN A 997 2.44 -0.68 -4.24
CA ASN A 997 3.40 -0.40 -5.30
C ASN A 997 3.30 1.07 -5.76
N PRO A 998 4.32 1.90 -5.53
CA PRO A 998 4.31 3.31 -5.94
C PRO A 998 4.28 3.51 -7.45
N ILE A 999 4.59 2.47 -8.25
CA ILE A 999 4.48 2.52 -9.72
C ILE A 999 3.05 2.77 -10.19
N ALA A 1000 2.04 2.58 -9.33
CA ALA A 1000 0.67 2.95 -9.63
C ALA A 1000 0.48 4.47 -9.77
N LEU A 1001 1.39 5.28 -9.23
CA LEU A 1001 1.38 6.74 -9.38
C LEU A 1001 2.09 7.21 -10.66
N GLU A 1002 2.80 6.31 -11.36
CA GLU A 1002 3.55 6.64 -12.58
C GLU A 1002 2.68 6.49 -13.84
N PRO A 1003 2.55 7.52 -14.69
CA PRO A 1003 1.86 7.43 -15.96
C PRO A 1003 2.47 6.36 -16.88
N GLY A 1004 1.62 5.54 -17.50
CA GLY A 1004 2.06 4.48 -18.43
C GLY A 1004 2.33 3.11 -17.79
N SER A 1005 2.35 3.01 -16.46
CA SER A 1005 2.40 1.72 -15.75
C SER A 1005 1.15 0.85 -16.02
N PRO A 1006 1.28 -0.49 -16.07
CA PRO A 1006 0.12 -1.40 -16.17
C PRO A 1006 -0.90 -1.26 -15.04
N ILE A 1007 -0.50 -0.69 -13.91
CA ILE A 1007 -1.38 -0.38 -12.76
C ILE A 1007 -1.47 1.12 -12.48
N ALA A 1008 -1.13 1.97 -13.46
CA ALA A 1008 -1.24 3.43 -13.33
C ALA A 1008 -2.66 3.82 -12.90
N GLY A 1009 -2.77 4.72 -11.93
CA GLY A 1009 -4.03 5.20 -11.35
C GLY A 1009 -4.72 4.25 -10.38
N MET A 1010 -4.17 3.05 -10.10
CA MET A 1010 -4.66 2.18 -9.04
C MET A 1010 -4.44 2.87 -7.67
N PRO A 1011 -5.49 3.07 -6.85
CA PRO A 1011 -5.30 3.48 -5.47
C PRO A 1011 -4.43 2.44 -4.75
N VAL A 1012 -3.45 2.87 -3.96
CA VAL A 1012 -2.53 1.98 -3.24
C VAL A 1012 -2.30 2.49 -1.82
N LEU A 1013 -1.86 1.61 -0.93
CA LEU A 1013 -1.43 1.96 0.41
C LEU A 1013 -0.05 2.62 0.36
N HIS A 1014 0.07 3.83 0.89
CA HIS A 1014 1.28 4.64 0.84
C HIS A 1014 2.35 4.21 1.88
N ALA A 1015 2.62 2.91 1.99
CA ALA A 1015 3.52 2.33 2.99
C ALA A 1015 4.91 2.99 3.01
N TRP A 1016 5.44 3.35 1.84
CA TRP A 1016 6.74 4.01 1.67
C TRP A 1016 6.86 5.41 2.31
N LYS A 1017 5.75 6.01 2.76
CA LYS A 1017 5.77 7.28 3.50
C LYS A 1017 6.13 7.12 4.99
N SER A 1018 6.19 5.88 5.49
CA SER A 1018 6.60 5.59 6.88
C SER A 1018 8.09 5.86 7.10
N LYS A 1019 8.51 6.08 8.35
CA LYS A 1019 9.94 6.27 8.68
C LYS A 1019 10.78 5.05 8.29
N GLN A 1020 10.25 3.85 8.52
CA GLN A 1020 10.84 2.59 8.07
C GLN A 1020 9.76 1.63 7.56
N VAL A 1021 10.09 0.87 6.51
CA VAL A 1021 9.24 -0.19 5.96
C VAL A 1021 10.01 -1.50 5.96
N ILE A 1022 9.37 -2.58 6.42
CA ILE A 1022 9.89 -3.95 6.32
C ILE A 1022 8.94 -4.76 5.46
N VAL A 1023 9.42 -5.24 4.32
CA VAL A 1023 8.64 -6.06 3.38
C VAL A 1023 8.98 -7.53 3.58
N MET A 1024 7.98 -8.33 3.92
CA MET A 1024 8.09 -9.76 4.18
C MET A 1024 7.58 -10.56 2.98
N LYS A 1025 8.49 -11.26 2.28
CA LYS A 1025 8.16 -12.11 1.13
C LYS A 1025 9.22 -13.19 0.87
N ARG A 1026 8.86 -14.23 0.09
CA ARG A 1026 9.76 -15.37 -0.20
C ARG A 1026 10.95 -15.04 -1.11
N GLY A 1027 10.87 -13.99 -1.92
CA GLY A 1027 11.89 -13.62 -2.91
C GLY A 1027 11.46 -12.39 -3.70
N LEU A 1028 12.18 -12.00 -4.76
CA LEU A 1028 11.90 -10.76 -5.52
C LEU A 1028 10.83 -10.89 -6.61
N ALA A 1029 10.15 -12.04 -6.72
CA ALA A 1029 9.08 -12.25 -7.69
C ALA A 1029 8.04 -11.13 -7.67
N SER A 1030 7.58 -10.75 -8.85
CA SER A 1030 6.53 -9.76 -9.09
C SER A 1030 5.20 -10.18 -8.47
N GLY A 1031 4.29 -9.21 -8.36
CA GLY A 1031 2.94 -9.42 -7.84
C GLY A 1031 2.03 -10.08 -8.88
N TYR A 1032 0.74 -9.83 -8.79
CA TYR A 1032 -0.22 -10.33 -9.77
C TYR A 1032 -0.09 -9.58 -11.10
N ALA A 1033 0.06 -8.25 -11.05
CA ALA A 1033 0.19 -7.42 -12.23
C ALA A 1033 1.50 -7.66 -13.02
N ASP A 1034 2.37 -8.54 -12.51
CA ASP A 1034 3.68 -8.87 -13.07
C ASP A 1034 4.57 -7.64 -13.31
N VAL A 1035 4.37 -6.61 -12.49
CA VAL A 1035 5.16 -5.37 -12.50
C VAL A 1035 6.22 -5.39 -11.40
N PRO A 1036 7.39 -4.80 -11.64
CA PRO A 1036 8.38 -4.62 -10.60
C PRO A 1036 7.89 -3.56 -9.59
N ASN A 1037 8.40 -3.59 -8.36
CA ASN A 1037 7.99 -2.68 -7.29
C ASN A 1037 9.16 -1.79 -6.86
N PRO A 1038 9.16 -0.49 -7.22
CA PRO A 1038 10.22 0.45 -6.86
C PRO A 1038 10.43 0.62 -5.36
N MET A 1039 9.39 0.39 -4.54
CA MET A 1039 9.48 0.50 -3.08
C MET A 1039 10.59 -0.39 -2.50
N PHE A 1040 10.84 -1.57 -3.09
CA PHE A 1040 11.86 -2.51 -2.59
C PHE A 1040 13.30 -1.97 -2.65
N TYR A 1041 13.52 -0.91 -3.43
CA TYR A 1041 14.82 -0.29 -3.65
C TYR A 1041 14.92 1.09 -2.97
N MET A 1042 13.87 1.54 -2.29
CA MET A 1042 13.86 2.83 -1.61
C MET A 1042 14.70 2.76 -0.31
N PRO A 1043 15.45 3.82 0.05
CA PRO A 1043 16.35 3.82 1.22
C PRO A 1043 15.66 3.49 2.56
N GLY A 1044 14.38 3.83 2.72
CA GLY A 1044 13.60 3.55 3.93
C GLY A 1044 13.00 2.13 3.99
N THR A 1045 13.22 1.30 2.97
CA THR A 1045 12.63 -0.04 2.87
C THR A 1045 13.68 -1.13 3.05
N LYS A 1046 13.39 -2.09 3.92
CA LYS A 1046 14.18 -3.30 4.11
C LYS A 1046 13.39 -4.54 3.72
N MET A 1047 14.10 -5.52 3.16
CA MET A 1047 13.53 -6.79 2.71
C MET A 1047 13.84 -7.89 3.73
N LEU A 1048 12.79 -8.50 4.29
CA LEU A 1048 12.89 -9.70 5.12
C LEU A 1048 12.44 -10.91 4.28
N PHE A 1049 13.39 -11.74 3.86
CA PHE A 1049 13.10 -12.90 3.03
C PHE A 1049 12.70 -14.13 3.85
N GLY A 1050 11.66 -14.81 3.41
CA GLY A 1050 11.20 -16.07 4.00
C GLY A 1050 9.74 -16.36 3.71
N ASP A 1051 9.26 -17.53 4.13
CA ASP A 1051 7.83 -17.79 4.20
C ASP A 1051 7.19 -16.89 5.27
N ALA A 1052 6.00 -16.38 5.00
CA ALA A 1052 5.34 -15.42 5.89
C ALA A 1052 5.02 -16.03 7.26
N LYS A 1053 4.68 -17.34 7.33
CA LYS A 1053 4.43 -18.01 8.60
C LYS A 1053 5.71 -18.16 9.40
N ASP A 1054 6.75 -18.74 8.78
CA ASP A 1054 8.02 -19.01 9.45
C ASP A 1054 8.66 -17.73 10.00
N THR A 1055 8.61 -16.64 9.22
CA THR A 1055 9.13 -15.33 9.64
C THR A 1055 8.29 -14.69 10.73
N CYS A 1056 6.94 -14.74 10.67
CA CYS A 1056 6.09 -14.25 11.75
C CYS A 1056 6.28 -15.07 13.05
N ASP A 1057 6.36 -16.40 12.96
CA ASP A 1057 6.60 -17.27 14.12
C ASP A 1057 8.00 -17.01 14.73
N ALA A 1058 8.99 -16.65 13.92
CA ALA A 1058 10.31 -16.27 14.40
C ALA A 1058 10.30 -14.88 15.08
N ILE A 1059 9.62 -13.88 14.50
CA ILE A 1059 9.43 -12.55 15.10
C ILE A 1059 8.70 -12.68 16.45
N LYS A 1060 7.62 -13.46 16.49
CA LYS A 1060 6.88 -13.76 17.72
C LYS A 1060 7.82 -14.29 18.80
N ARG A 1061 8.60 -15.34 18.51
CA ARG A 1061 9.55 -15.91 19.48
C ARG A 1061 10.61 -14.89 19.94
N GLY A 1062 11.08 -14.04 19.06
CA GLY A 1062 12.02 -12.98 19.41
C GLY A 1062 11.42 -11.89 20.30
N LEU A 1063 10.12 -11.59 20.16
CA LEU A 1063 9.41 -10.67 21.06
C LEU A 1063 9.11 -11.31 22.43
N GLU A 1064 8.86 -12.62 22.48
CA GLU A 1064 8.65 -13.38 23.72
C GLU A 1064 9.91 -13.40 24.59
N THR A 1065 11.09 -13.69 24.00
CA THR A 1065 12.35 -13.73 24.76
C THR A 1065 12.75 -12.37 25.34
N ARG A 1066 12.35 -11.26 24.70
CA ARG A 1066 12.53 -9.88 25.22
C ARG A 1066 11.46 -9.46 26.24
N LYS A 1067 10.54 -10.34 26.63
CA LYS A 1067 9.52 -10.08 27.67
C LYS A 1067 9.98 -10.56 29.05
N GLU A 1068 10.98 -11.44 29.10
CA GLU A 1068 11.54 -12.01 30.34
C GLU A 1068 12.77 -11.26 30.88
N VAL A 1069 13.23 -10.23 30.16
CA VAL A 1069 14.28 -9.28 30.56
C VAL A 1069 13.65 -7.92 30.75
#